data_AF-A0AAV9S4A0-F1
#
_entry.id   AF-A0AAV9S4A0-F1
#
_cell.length_a   1.000
_cell.length_b   1.000
_cell.length_c   1.000
_cell.angle_alpha   90.00
_cell.angle_beta   90.00
_cell.angle_gamma   90.00
#
_symmetry.space_group_name_H-M   'P 1'
#
loop_
_entity.id
_entity.type
_entity.pdbx_description
1 polymer ?
#
loop_
_entity_poly.entity_id
_entity_poly.type
_entity_poly.pdbx_seq_one_letter_code
_entity_poly.pdbx_strand_id
1 'polypeptide(L)'
;MMRYIASHPKIDNEEYGEALSLAQAYNLDSDLVYQRQWRKSPVSIASIQDYLSKIRKRSWVLHECVERVPENVDAAKELLQYGLKGTDLEALIAIGLNEDGGRFIMPGDVDLDDLPYEDLLSDDEELGMKKEKEKMKRQELLAKVDFCRLTLEQKELCRSRLKLLSYLDRLATYEEILGGPHSAEQKYDADFFKKFRSQNIVLSARNYARESNVQALNILFTYHGEELLQHRLAILYNFPETTSPHEYAVLLPEACMDERGELALIPWDEQRHREMDWCEAEECRAVLDQNLFDVDGFLYEDAPDLQRFRTATPPIELLTDWYRSRAQDIDSCSRQVDCALSLVRLGKEREILGLELLSDDLITMETLVYETSCELSLTLKNLQQLSDIDKLRLLMKNSHPERYVKDAFQWMVPFLHRCEGHSEGAAKSLLAKYLVGLAQQDLTLPLIIFQHSKPVCQQKIIGDPDQLMEVALECIYSCERDDQLSLCYDILECLPQRGYGPETDITASLHDKVDKLEKHLSVVEVLEKHGLQKPISYVKNSQSRKEEAHQLMVKLCRHTGRKNPPVSETVWRGLLQDLLDMQKNVYSCLKSEMCHQVFVESLLCSNCVENVRLAGQLMHCSKVSQDVPVSLSFRGKGYAVKVAYESSVELVLAAAREYFNSSTSLTDPCMRLARACLQLITDCPPAIQEELDLISALSQLEDFSICILPLQVRLRSNRLSLIEECITQCSTAYKQSATLLSLASLLRVSGDNNTGRKGQVLTLLAEQALKCLDFKASYIHCQDLMAAGYSPAWEVCSLLGQSEGYRDLEVRQELLAFALTHCPPDNIHALLAASSDLQTQVLYQAVNYQMEPAKTDTGREVTKADYLKQAGTAGDLLHRTTAKTMEVLTTTGLTTKAVLTAVSDHRWWKESLSYLHPLQGHGVGATDQEGVFENSNLEHQGCSPFYQELIEDPYVDQSQDVYSSYKETPQEIFAEVLLRTGKLAEAKTEGKTLFPATEVLLQLASDAFPRDMMLALSYLLALPQVLDANKCFEKQCHSALSLQLAAYYYSLQIYSRLMPCFKDKSHTLYQRLVDVCFCVLGCVKLSASVSHSLLEEQ
;
A
#
# COMPACT_ATOMS: atom_id res chain seq x y z
N MET A 1 -64.49 -99.75 -30.80
CA MET A 1 -63.13 -99.65 -31.37
C MET A 1 -63.12 -99.66 -32.90
N MET A 2 -63.45 -100.76 -33.61
CA MET A 2 -63.41 -100.78 -35.09
C MET A 2 -64.29 -99.73 -35.80
N ARG A 3 -65.38 -99.28 -35.18
CA ARG A 3 -66.31 -98.26 -35.75
C ARG A 3 -65.79 -96.82 -35.66
N TYR A 4 -64.98 -96.53 -34.64
CA TYR A 4 -64.29 -95.24 -34.49
C TYR A 4 -63.13 -95.12 -35.50
N ILE A 5 -62.56 -96.26 -35.90
CA ILE A 5 -61.44 -96.36 -36.84
C ILE A 5 -61.87 -96.13 -38.29
N ALA A 6 -63.15 -96.32 -38.64
CA ALA A 6 -63.64 -96.11 -40.00
C ALA A 6 -63.99 -94.65 -40.33
N SER A 7 -64.36 -93.84 -39.33
CA SER A 7 -64.72 -92.43 -39.53
C SER A 7 -63.51 -91.50 -39.58
N HIS A 8 -62.45 -91.75 -38.80
CA HIS A 8 -61.26 -90.90 -38.74
C HIS A 8 -60.50 -90.77 -40.09
N PRO A 9 -60.25 -91.85 -40.84
CA PRO A 9 -59.60 -91.75 -42.16
C PRO A 9 -60.40 -90.92 -43.16
N LYS A 10 -61.75 -90.96 -43.08
CA LYS A 10 -62.62 -90.17 -43.96
C LYS A 10 -62.63 -88.68 -43.59
N ILE A 11 -62.55 -88.38 -42.29
CA ILE A 11 -62.37 -87.01 -41.78
C ILE A 11 -60.99 -86.47 -42.20
N ASP A 12 -59.96 -87.31 -42.18
CA ASP A 12 -58.59 -86.95 -42.61
C ASP A 12 -58.46 -86.79 -44.13
N ASN A 13 -59.23 -87.54 -44.91
CA ASN A 13 -59.30 -87.46 -46.38
C ASN A 13 -60.30 -86.39 -46.89
N GLU A 14 -60.87 -85.57 -46.01
CA GLU A 14 -61.79 -84.46 -46.35
C GLU A 14 -63.15 -84.90 -46.98
N GLU A 15 -63.55 -86.16 -46.78
CA GLU A 15 -64.84 -86.74 -47.23
C GLU A 15 -65.98 -86.45 -46.22
N TYR A 16 -66.26 -85.18 -45.95
CA TYR A 16 -67.11 -84.77 -44.82
C TYR A 16 -68.58 -85.22 -44.93
N GLY A 17 -69.17 -85.26 -46.12
CA GLY A 17 -70.56 -85.70 -46.31
C GLY A 17 -70.78 -87.19 -45.98
N GLU A 18 -69.80 -88.03 -46.33
CA GLU A 18 -69.81 -89.45 -45.96
C GLU A 18 -69.51 -89.64 -44.48
N ALA A 19 -68.61 -88.84 -43.90
CA ALA A 19 -68.33 -88.86 -42.47
C ALA A 19 -69.55 -88.43 -41.63
N LEU A 20 -70.32 -87.43 -42.06
CA LEU A 20 -71.56 -86.98 -41.39
C LEU A 20 -72.68 -88.01 -41.48
N SER A 21 -72.91 -88.60 -42.66
CA SER A 21 -73.92 -89.66 -42.82
C SER A 21 -73.58 -90.91 -42.00
N LEU A 22 -72.30 -91.27 -41.90
CA LEU A 22 -71.82 -92.31 -40.99
C LEU A 22 -72.01 -91.92 -39.52
N ALA A 23 -71.72 -90.68 -39.14
CA ALA A 23 -71.93 -90.22 -37.77
C ALA A 23 -73.41 -90.31 -37.37
N GLN A 24 -74.31 -89.88 -38.26
CA GLN A 24 -75.77 -89.95 -38.06
C GLN A 24 -76.29 -91.39 -38.05
N ALA A 25 -75.86 -92.25 -38.97
CA ALA A 25 -76.30 -93.64 -39.06
C ALA A 25 -75.89 -94.50 -37.85
N TYR A 26 -74.78 -94.14 -37.19
CA TYR A 26 -74.21 -94.91 -36.08
C TYR A 26 -74.22 -94.19 -34.72
N ASN A 27 -74.92 -93.05 -34.62
CA ASN A 27 -74.99 -92.22 -33.41
C ASN A 27 -73.59 -91.89 -32.83
N LEU A 28 -72.63 -91.58 -33.71
CA LEU A 28 -71.30 -91.13 -33.35
C LEU A 28 -71.27 -89.60 -33.24
N ASP A 29 -70.26 -89.09 -32.55
CA ASP A 29 -70.09 -87.66 -32.32
C ASP A 29 -69.85 -86.90 -33.63
N SER A 30 -70.88 -86.22 -34.14
CA SER A 30 -70.81 -85.39 -35.34
C SER A 30 -69.94 -84.15 -35.15
N ASP A 31 -69.71 -83.72 -33.90
CA ASP A 31 -68.87 -82.54 -33.62
C ASP A 31 -67.46 -82.75 -34.20
N LEU A 32 -66.90 -83.97 -34.16
CA LEU A 32 -65.55 -84.23 -34.68
C LEU A 32 -65.41 -83.91 -36.18
N VAL A 33 -66.48 -84.09 -36.96
CA VAL A 33 -66.49 -83.76 -38.39
C VAL A 33 -66.55 -82.25 -38.59
N TYR A 34 -67.48 -81.57 -37.90
CA TYR A 34 -67.64 -80.11 -37.97
C TYR A 34 -66.42 -79.36 -37.39
N GLN A 35 -65.79 -79.87 -36.33
CA GLN A 35 -64.55 -79.33 -35.75
C GLN A 35 -63.39 -79.40 -36.75
N ARG A 36 -63.30 -80.47 -37.54
CA ARG A 36 -62.29 -80.59 -38.61
C ARG A 36 -62.57 -79.62 -39.75
N GLN A 37 -63.82 -79.51 -40.19
CA GLN A 37 -64.25 -78.56 -41.22
C GLN A 37 -63.94 -77.12 -40.79
N TRP A 38 -64.28 -76.74 -39.56
CA TRP A 38 -63.97 -75.44 -38.97
C TRP A 38 -62.47 -75.14 -38.96
N ARG A 39 -61.62 -76.08 -38.54
CA ARG A 39 -60.15 -75.87 -38.48
C ARG A 39 -59.51 -75.69 -39.86
N LYS A 40 -60.13 -76.23 -40.90
CA LYS A 40 -59.66 -76.15 -42.29
C LYS A 40 -60.24 -74.97 -43.06
N SER A 41 -61.40 -74.45 -42.66
CA SER A 41 -62.01 -73.27 -43.26
C SER A 41 -61.43 -71.97 -42.67
N PRO A 42 -61.29 -70.89 -43.47
CA PRO A 42 -61.11 -69.55 -42.92
C PRO A 42 -62.35 -69.18 -42.09
N VAL A 43 -62.18 -68.36 -41.06
CA VAL A 43 -63.31 -67.92 -40.25
C VAL A 43 -64.04 -66.79 -40.97
N SER A 44 -65.24 -67.09 -41.43
CA SER A 44 -66.20 -66.17 -42.05
C SER A 44 -67.59 -66.35 -41.43
N ILE A 45 -68.47 -65.36 -41.62
CA ILE A 45 -69.88 -65.42 -41.19
C ILE A 45 -70.55 -66.73 -41.67
N ALA A 46 -70.30 -67.12 -42.93
CA ALA A 46 -70.81 -68.38 -43.48
C ALA A 46 -70.27 -69.61 -42.73
N SER A 47 -68.96 -69.69 -42.49
CA SER A 47 -68.36 -70.83 -41.78
C SER A 47 -68.83 -70.96 -40.32
N ILE A 48 -69.15 -69.84 -39.67
CA ILE A 48 -69.72 -69.81 -38.31
C ILE A 48 -71.10 -70.49 -38.33
N GLN A 49 -71.93 -70.14 -39.32
CA GLN A 49 -73.26 -70.73 -39.48
C GLN A 49 -73.21 -72.18 -39.96
N ASP A 50 -72.33 -72.50 -40.91
CA ASP A 50 -72.28 -73.82 -41.55
C ASP A 50 -71.64 -74.89 -40.65
N TYR A 51 -70.64 -74.52 -39.83
CA TYR A 51 -69.84 -75.47 -39.06
C TYR A 51 -69.90 -75.21 -37.55
N LEU A 52 -69.54 -74.01 -37.09
CA LEU A 52 -69.45 -73.72 -35.65
C LEU A 52 -70.80 -73.89 -34.96
N SER A 53 -71.89 -73.46 -35.61
CA SER A 53 -73.25 -73.58 -35.09
C SER A 53 -73.78 -75.01 -34.93
N LYS A 54 -73.11 -75.99 -35.58
CA LYS A 54 -73.50 -77.40 -35.54
C LYS A 54 -72.76 -78.19 -34.46
N ILE A 55 -71.78 -77.57 -33.80
CA ILE A 55 -70.95 -78.19 -32.76
C ILE A 55 -71.64 -78.00 -31.40
N ARG A 56 -71.86 -79.10 -30.68
CA ARG A 56 -72.62 -79.07 -29.43
C ARG A 56 -71.75 -78.78 -28.20
N LYS A 57 -70.46 -79.13 -28.20
CA LYS A 57 -69.60 -78.98 -27.00
C LYS A 57 -69.32 -77.51 -26.64
N ARG A 58 -69.84 -77.05 -25.50
CA ARG A 58 -69.69 -75.66 -24.98
C ARG A 58 -68.23 -75.20 -24.90
N SER A 59 -67.41 -75.96 -24.16
CA SER A 59 -66.02 -75.58 -23.88
C SER A 59 -65.18 -75.44 -25.15
N TRP A 60 -65.45 -76.28 -26.16
CA TRP A 60 -64.77 -76.21 -27.45
C TRP A 60 -65.20 -75.00 -28.27
N VAL A 61 -66.52 -74.75 -28.38
CA VAL A 61 -67.04 -73.59 -29.12
C VAL A 61 -66.55 -72.29 -28.49
N LEU A 62 -66.64 -72.15 -27.16
CA LEU A 62 -66.15 -70.96 -26.45
C LEU A 62 -64.64 -70.78 -26.60
N HIS A 63 -63.85 -71.85 -26.54
CA HIS A 63 -62.41 -71.77 -26.79
C HIS A 63 -62.12 -71.23 -28.19
N GLU A 64 -62.82 -71.70 -29.23
CA GLU A 64 -62.64 -71.19 -30.59
C GLU A 64 -63.08 -69.73 -30.74
N CYS A 65 -64.21 -69.32 -30.13
CA CYS A 65 -64.66 -67.93 -30.16
C CYS A 65 -63.67 -66.98 -29.45
N VAL A 66 -62.99 -67.47 -28.42
CA VAL A 66 -62.02 -66.69 -27.64
C VAL A 66 -60.65 -66.68 -28.33
N GLU A 67 -60.14 -67.81 -28.80
CA GLU A 67 -58.75 -67.93 -29.24
C GLU A 67 -58.55 -67.64 -30.74
N ARG A 68 -59.53 -67.95 -31.59
CA ARG A 68 -59.38 -67.78 -33.04
C ARG A 68 -59.70 -66.34 -33.45
N VAL A 69 -58.88 -65.79 -34.34
CA VAL A 69 -59.03 -64.42 -34.86
C VAL A 69 -59.30 -64.48 -36.37
N PRO A 70 -60.46 -63.99 -36.83
CA PRO A 70 -60.77 -63.92 -38.26
C PRO A 70 -59.94 -62.89 -39.02
N GLU A 71 -59.82 -63.03 -40.35
CA GLU A 71 -59.07 -62.11 -41.22
C GLU A 71 -59.84 -60.83 -41.55
N ASN A 72 -61.13 -60.76 -41.21
CA ASN A 72 -62.02 -59.65 -41.49
C ASN A 72 -62.73 -59.20 -40.19
N VAL A 73 -62.93 -57.89 -40.05
CA VAL A 73 -63.54 -57.25 -38.88
C VAL A 73 -64.97 -57.73 -38.60
N ASP A 74 -65.82 -57.89 -39.62
CA ASP A 74 -67.20 -58.37 -39.48
C ASP A 74 -67.24 -59.83 -39.03
N ALA A 75 -66.33 -60.65 -39.57
CA ALA A 75 -66.20 -62.04 -39.16
C ALA A 75 -65.69 -62.14 -37.70
N ALA A 76 -64.79 -61.25 -37.28
CA ALA A 76 -64.33 -61.15 -35.90
C ALA A 76 -65.46 -60.73 -34.97
N LYS A 77 -66.26 -59.75 -35.37
CA LYS A 77 -67.44 -59.28 -34.64
C LYS A 77 -68.49 -60.39 -34.50
N GLU A 78 -68.85 -61.06 -35.59
CA GLU A 78 -69.82 -62.17 -35.57
C GLU A 78 -69.32 -63.34 -34.71
N LEU A 79 -68.02 -63.68 -34.77
CA LEU A 79 -67.46 -64.76 -33.94
C LEU A 79 -67.56 -64.44 -32.44
N LEU A 80 -67.21 -63.22 -32.05
CA LEU A 80 -67.31 -62.78 -30.66
C LEU A 80 -68.77 -62.72 -30.20
N GLN A 81 -69.66 -62.17 -31.02
CA GLN A 81 -71.10 -62.13 -30.73
C GLN A 81 -71.73 -63.53 -30.65
N TYR A 82 -71.28 -64.46 -31.48
CA TYR A 82 -71.71 -65.86 -31.42
C TYR A 82 -71.31 -66.50 -30.08
N GLY A 83 -70.08 -66.27 -29.60
CA GLY A 83 -69.66 -66.66 -28.26
C GLY A 83 -70.48 -66.00 -27.14
N LEU A 84 -70.83 -64.73 -27.27
CA LEU A 84 -71.65 -63.99 -26.29
C LEU A 84 -73.08 -64.53 -26.18
N LYS A 85 -73.66 -65.01 -27.28
CA LYS A 85 -74.98 -65.69 -27.27
C LYS A 85 -74.90 -66.96 -26.42
N GLY A 86 -73.84 -67.75 -26.57
CA GLY A 86 -73.63 -68.99 -25.81
C GLY A 86 -73.12 -68.82 -24.37
N THR A 87 -72.99 -67.58 -23.90
CA THR A 87 -72.60 -67.26 -22.52
C THR A 87 -73.63 -66.38 -21.81
N ASP A 88 -74.84 -66.23 -22.35
CA ASP A 88 -75.89 -65.41 -21.74
C ASP A 88 -76.54 -66.10 -20.51
N LEU A 89 -77.46 -65.40 -19.84
CA LEU A 89 -78.07 -65.84 -18.59
C LEU A 89 -78.73 -67.22 -18.65
N GLU A 90 -79.37 -67.56 -19.78
CA GLU A 90 -80.01 -68.87 -19.95
C GLU A 90 -78.98 -70.02 -19.87
N ALA A 91 -77.79 -69.84 -20.47
CA ALA A 91 -76.69 -70.79 -20.35
C ALA A 91 -76.14 -70.83 -18.92
N LEU A 92 -76.01 -69.68 -18.25
CA LEU A 92 -75.52 -69.61 -16.86
C LEU A 92 -76.45 -70.35 -15.88
N ILE A 93 -77.76 -70.19 -16.04
CA ILE A 93 -78.79 -70.84 -15.22
C ILE A 93 -78.80 -72.35 -15.50
N ALA A 94 -78.82 -72.76 -16.77
CA ALA A 94 -78.83 -74.18 -17.14
C ALA A 94 -77.61 -74.94 -16.61
N ILE A 95 -76.43 -74.31 -16.56
CA ILE A 95 -75.23 -74.90 -15.93
C ILE A 95 -75.39 -75.01 -14.42
N GLY A 96 -75.98 -74.00 -13.77
CA GLY A 96 -76.26 -74.03 -12.33
C GLY A 96 -77.24 -75.14 -11.93
N LEU A 97 -78.20 -75.46 -12.82
CA LEU A 97 -79.17 -76.55 -12.66
C LEU A 97 -78.64 -77.90 -13.19
N ASN A 98 -77.47 -77.93 -13.83
CA ASN A 98 -76.86 -79.11 -14.46
C ASN A 98 -77.73 -79.72 -15.58
N GLU A 99 -78.46 -78.88 -16.31
CA GLU A 99 -79.40 -79.24 -17.39
C GLU A 99 -78.75 -79.14 -18.80
N ASP A 100 -77.62 -78.46 -18.90
CA ASP A 100 -76.91 -78.22 -20.15
C ASP A 100 -76.24 -79.49 -20.70
N GLY A 101 -75.73 -80.36 -19.82
CA GLY A 101 -75.02 -81.59 -20.19
C GLY A 101 -73.72 -81.33 -20.99
N GLY A 102 -73.06 -80.19 -20.75
CA GLY A 102 -71.87 -79.73 -21.47
C GLY A 102 -72.16 -79.13 -22.85
N ARG A 103 -73.43 -78.88 -23.18
CA ARG A 103 -73.85 -78.35 -24.49
C ARG A 103 -73.75 -76.82 -24.55
N PHE A 104 -73.45 -76.30 -25.73
CA PHE A 104 -73.54 -74.88 -26.05
C PHE A 104 -75.02 -74.52 -26.22
N ILE A 105 -75.51 -73.62 -25.38
CA ILE A 105 -76.93 -73.23 -25.31
C ILE A 105 -77.10 -71.88 -26.00
N MET A 106 -77.95 -71.80 -27.02
CA MET A 106 -78.32 -70.53 -27.62
C MET A 106 -79.49 -69.89 -26.85
N PRO A 107 -79.60 -68.55 -26.84
CA PRO A 107 -80.77 -67.88 -26.31
C PRO A 107 -82.04 -68.36 -27.03
N GLY A 108 -83.02 -68.84 -26.26
CA GLY A 108 -84.27 -69.41 -26.77
C GLY A 108 -84.29 -70.94 -26.92
N ASP A 109 -83.18 -71.65 -26.63
CA ASP A 109 -83.14 -73.13 -26.63
C ASP A 109 -83.77 -73.74 -25.35
N VAL A 110 -84.07 -72.91 -24.35
CA VAL A 110 -84.70 -73.33 -23.09
C VAL A 110 -86.19 -72.96 -23.14
N ASP A 111 -87.07 -73.98 -23.21
CA ASP A 111 -88.52 -73.80 -23.17
C ASP A 111 -88.96 -73.22 -21.82
N LEU A 112 -89.27 -71.91 -21.83
CA LEU A 112 -89.91 -71.20 -20.72
C LEU A 112 -91.24 -70.64 -21.28
N ASP A 113 -92.33 -71.37 -21.01
CA ASP A 113 -93.63 -71.31 -21.68
C ASP A 113 -94.30 -69.93 -21.90
N ASP A 114 -94.99 -69.88 -23.05
CA ASP A 114 -96.28 -69.26 -23.44
C ASP A 114 -96.73 -67.89 -22.90
N LEU A 115 -96.79 -66.91 -23.82
CA LEU A 115 -97.70 -65.77 -23.73
C LEU A 115 -98.59 -65.67 -24.98
N PRO A 116 -99.89 -65.34 -24.84
CA PRO A 116 -100.84 -65.35 -25.94
C PRO A 116 -100.73 -64.13 -26.88
N TYR A 117 -100.97 -64.41 -28.17
CA TYR A 117 -101.22 -63.53 -29.33
C TYR A 117 -102.50 -62.68 -29.08
N GLU A 118 -102.77 -61.46 -29.55
CA GLU A 118 -102.28 -60.61 -30.65
C GLU A 118 -102.83 -59.17 -30.42
N ASP A 119 -102.22 -58.12 -30.98
CA ASP A 119 -102.95 -57.05 -31.70
C ASP A 119 -101.98 -56.18 -32.52
N LEU A 120 -102.41 -55.80 -33.73
CA LEU A 120 -101.63 -55.04 -34.74
C LEU A 120 -101.37 -53.59 -34.29
N LEU A 121 -100.10 -53.24 -34.09
CA LEU A 121 -99.60 -51.89 -33.79
C LEU A 121 -98.56 -51.45 -34.82
N SER A 122 -98.15 -50.18 -34.77
CA SER A 122 -97.16 -49.60 -35.69
C SER A 122 -95.72 -50.05 -35.40
N ASP A 123 -94.87 -50.13 -36.44
CA ASP A 123 -93.51 -50.69 -36.39
C ASP A 123 -92.60 -50.10 -35.29
N ASP A 124 -92.77 -48.82 -34.93
CA ASP A 124 -91.95 -48.14 -33.91
C ASP A 124 -92.39 -48.46 -32.46
N GLU A 125 -93.70 -48.63 -32.22
CA GLU A 125 -94.25 -48.96 -30.91
C GLU A 125 -94.05 -50.46 -30.58
N GLU A 126 -94.10 -51.32 -31.60
CA GLU A 126 -93.84 -52.75 -31.47
C GLU A 126 -92.38 -53.03 -31.09
N LEU A 127 -91.43 -52.30 -31.69
CA LEU A 127 -90.00 -52.41 -31.36
C LEU A 127 -89.71 -51.95 -29.91
N GLY A 128 -90.35 -50.87 -29.46
CA GLY A 128 -90.24 -50.37 -28.09
C GLY A 128 -90.78 -51.36 -27.05
N MET A 129 -91.98 -51.90 -27.29
CA MET A 129 -92.61 -52.89 -26.41
C MET A 129 -91.84 -54.22 -26.39
N LYS A 130 -91.25 -54.63 -27.52
CA LYS A 130 -90.41 -55.83 -27.61
C LYS A 130 -89.12 -55.67 -26.79
N LYS A 131 -88.43 -54.52 -26.91
CA LYS A 131 -87.25 -54.20 -26.10
C LYS A 131 -87.57 -54.18 -24.60
N GLU A 132 -88.71 -53.61 -24.21
CA GLU A 132 -89.10 -53.56 -22.80
C GLU A 132 -89.48 -54.97 -22.27
N LYS A 133 -90.16 -55.80 -23.07
CA LYS A 133 -90.44 -57.22 -22.74
C LYS A 133 -89.15 -58.03 -22.60
N GLU A 134 -88.19 -57.85 -23.51
CA GLU A 134 -86.87 -58.50 -23.44
C GLU A 134 -86.10 -58.04 -22.20
N LYS A 135 -86.17 -56.77 -21.83
CA LYS A 135 -85.58 -56.21 -20.61
C LYS A 135 -86.22 -56.78 -19.34
N MET A 136 -87.55 -56.88 -19.28
CA MET A 136 -88.27 -57.53 -18.17
C MET A 136 -87.88 -59.01 -18.05
N LYS A 137 -87.89 -59.76 -19.16
CA LYS A 137 -87.43 -61.15 -19.20
C LYS A 137 -85.98 -61.28 -18.70
N ARG A 138 -85.09 -60.36 -19.09
CA ARG A 138 -83.69 -60.32 -18.63
C ARG A 138 -83.59 -60.08 -17.13
N GLN A 139 -84.40 -59.19 -16.56
CA GLN A 139 -84.46 -58.96 -15.10
C GLN A 139 -84.96 -60.19 -14.34
N GLU A 140 -85.98 -60.88 -14.85
CA GLU A 140 -86.47 -62.13 -14.26
C GLU A 140 -85.42 -63.24 -14.28
N LEU A 141 -84.66 -63.35 -15.37
CA LEU A 141 -83.56 -64.31 -15.47
C LEU A 141 -82.42 -63.95 -14.49
N LEU A 142 -82.07 -62.67 -14.36
CA LEU A 142 -81.06 -62.23 -13.38
C LEU A 142 -81.46 -62.57 -11.94
N ALA A 143 -82.73 -62.42 -11.59
CA ALA A 143 -83.24 -62.75 -10.25
C ALA A 143 -83.11 -64.25 -9.89
N LYS A 144 -82.95 -65.13 -10.89
CA LYS A 144 -82.73 -66.58 -10.69
C LYS A 144 -81.26 -66.93 -10.42
N VAL A 145 -80.33 -65.99 -10.55
CA VAL A 145 -78.88 -66.23 -10.39
C VAL A 145 -78.41 -65.75 -9.01
N ASP A 146 -77.81 -66.66 -8.23
CA ASP A 146 -77.12 -66.32 -6.98
C ASP A 146 -75.61 -66.20 -7.22
N PHE A 147 -75.13 -64.97 -7.44
CA PHE A 147 -73.72 -64.69 -7.72
C PHE A 147 -72.78 -65.09 -6.57
N CYS A 148 -73.24 -65.08 -5.32
CA CYS A 148 -72.43 -65.47 -4.17
C CYS A 148 -72.10 -66.97 -4.14
N ARG A 149 -72.84 -67.79 -4.88
CA ARG A 149 -72.75 -69.27 -4.85
C ARG A 149 -72.55 -69.91 -6.22
N LEU A 150 -71.88 -69.21 -7.15
CA LEU A 150 -71.58 -69.77 -8.47
C LEU A 150 -70.65 -71.01 -8.40
N THR A 151 -70.99 -72.03 -9.19
CA THR A 151 -70.14 -73.21 -9.42
C THR A 151 -68.87 -72.85 -10.21
N LEU A 152 -67.87 -73.74 -10.24
CA LEU A 152 -66.64 -73.51 -11.00
C LEU A 152 -66.93 -73.32 -12.50
N GLU A 153 -67.83 -74.12 -13.07
CA GLU A 153 -68.21 -74.01 -14.49
C GLU A 153 -68.97 -72.70 -14.79
N GLN A 154 -69.84 -72.25 -13.87
CA GLN A 154 -70.48 -70.94 -13.99
C GLN A 154 -69.45 -69.81 -13.91
N LYS A 155 -68.45 -69.89 -13.02
CA LYS A 155 -67.36 -68.91 -12.96
C LYS A 155 -66.52 -68.90 -14.24
N GLU A 156 -66.22 -70.06 -14.82
CA GLU A 156 -65.53 -70.16 -16.11
C GLU A 156 -66.34 -69.59 -17.27
N LEU A 157 -67.67 -69.81 -17.28
CA LEU A 157 -68.57 -69.18 -18.25
C LEU A 157 -68.54 -67.66 -18.13
N CYS A 158 -68.68 -67.12 -16.91
CA CYS A 158 -68.61 -65.68 -16.67
C CYS A 158 -67.24 -65.10 -17.08
N ARG A 159 -66.12 -65.79 -16.78
CA ARG A 159 -64.78 -65.37 -17.26
C ARG A 159 -64.68 -65.36 -18.78
N SER A 160 -65.25 -66.35 -19.45
CA SER A 160 -65.28 -66.42 -20.91
C SER A 160 -66.11 -65.28 -21.49
N ARG A 161 -67.26 -64.96 -20.87
CA ARG A 161 -68.10 -63.82 -21.24
C ARG A 161 -67.36 -62.50 -21.07
N LEU A 162 -66.72 -62.26 -19.93
CA LEU A 162 -65.90 -61.06 -19.70
C LEU A 162 -64.77 -60.92 -20.73
N LYS A 163 -64.09 -62.01 -21.08
CA LYS A 163 -63.03 -61.99 -22.09
C LYS A 163 -63.59 -61.67 -23.49
N LEU A 164 -64.75 -62.24 -23.86
CA LEU A 164 -65.43 -61.95 -25.13
C LEU A 164 -65.93 -60.51 -25.20
N LEU A 165 -66.53 -60.00 -24.12
CA LEU A 165 -66.98 -58.61 -23.98
C LEU A 165 -65.80 -57.65 -24.11
N SER A 166 -64.71 -57.88 -23.38
CA SER A 166 -63.48 -57.11 -23.48
C SER A 166 -62.91 -57.14 -24.91
N TYR A 167 -62.87 -58.29 -25.56
CA TYR A 167 -62.40 -58.40 -26.95
C TYR A 167 -63.32 -57.68 -27.94
N LEU A 168 -64.63 -57.66 -27.69
CA LEU A 168 -65.58 -56.91 -28.50
C LEU A 168 -65.36 -55.40 -28.35
N ASP A 169 -65.14 -54.91 -27.13
CA ASP A 169 -64.84 -53.50 -26.88
C ASP A 169 -63.48 -53.11 -27.48
N ARG A 170 -62.48 -54.00 -27.41
CA ARG A 170 -61.19 -53.81 -28.09
C ARG A 170 -61.33 -53.83 -29.61
N LEU A 171 -62.23 -54.62 -30.17
CA LEU A 171 -62.50 -54.63 -31.61
C LEU A 171 -63.11 -53.30 -32.04
N ALA A 172 -64.14 -52.84 -31.34
CA ALA A 172 -64.77 -51.54 -31.59
C ALA A 172 -63.77 -50.37 -31.43
N THR A 173 -62.94 -50.39 -30.38
CA THR A 173 -61.84 -49.43 -30.24
C THR A 173 -60.85 -49.50 -31.38
N TYR A 174 -60.50 -50.70 -31.87
CA TYR A 174 -59.61 -50.82 -33.02
C TYR A 174 -60.26 -50.29 -34.31
N GLU A 175 -61.57 -50.52 -34.51
CA GLU A 175 -62.33 -49.91 -35.60
C GLU A 175 -62.25 -48.38 -35.57
N GLU A 176 -62.45 -47.77 -34.39
CA GLU A 176 -62.31 -46.32 -34.20
C GLU A 176 -60.89 -45.84 -34.51
N ILE A 177 -59.85 -46.55 -34.04
CA ILE A 177 -58.44 -46.22 -34.32
C ILE A 177 -58.15 -46.25 -35.84
N LEU A 178 -58.77 -47.17 -36.59
CA LEU A 178 -58.61 -47.26 -38.04
C LEU A 178 -59.36 -46.17 -38.83
N GLY A 179 -60.21 -45.38 -38.15
CA GLY A 179 -61.03 -44.33 -38.75
C GLY A 179 -62.48 -44.74 -38.99
N GLY A 180 -63.03 -45.60 -38.13
CA GLY A 180 -64.43 -46.06 -38.13
C GLY A 180 -64.68 -47.32 -39.00
N PRO A 181 -65.92 -47.85 -38.99
CA PRO A 181 -66.25 -49.16 -39.57
C PRO A 181 -65.85 -49.33 -41.04
N HIS A 182 -66.14 -48.34 -41.89
CA HIS A 182 -65.81 -48.38 -43.31
C HIS A 182 -64.29 -48.44 -43.57
N SER A 183 -63.50 -47.74 -42.74
CA SER A 183 -62.03 -47.77 -42.85
C SER A 183 -61.46 -49.07 -42.28
N ALA A 184 -62.11 -49.62 -41.24
CA ALA A 184 -61.70 -50.86 -40.61
C ALA A 184 -61.77 -52.05 -41.58
N GLU A 185 -62.81 -52.16 -42.40
CA GLU A 185 -62.92 -53.22 -43.41
C GLU A 185 -61.70 -53.34 -44.34
N GLN A 186 -61.04 -52.21 -44.64
CA GLN A 186 -59.90 -52.16 -45.55
C GLN A 186 -58.53 -52.29 -44.85
N LYS A 187 -58.44 -51.80 -43.61
CA LYS A 187 -57.17 -51.64 -42.88
C LYS A 187 -56.99 -52.62 -41.72
N TYR A 188 -57.99 -53.43 -41.41
CA TYR A 188 -57.95 -54.39 -40.31
C TYR A 188 -56.79 -55.39 -40.49
N ASP A 189 -55.95 -55.49 -39.48
CA ASP A 189 -54.89 -56.48 -39.37
C ASP A 189 -55.22 -57.47 -38.24
N ALA A 190 -55.47 -58.72 -38.63
CA ALA A 190 -55.82 -59.81 -37.71
C ALA A 190 -54.68 -60.14 -36.73
N ASP A 191 -53.41 -60.04 -37.16
CA ASP A 191 -52.25 -60.30 -36.30
C ASP A 191 -52.04 -59.18 -35.29
N PHE A 192 -52.29 -57.93 -35.70
CA PHE A 192 -52.34 -56.80 -34.80
C PHE A 192 -53.46 -56.96 -33.76
N PHE A 193 -54.70 -57.20 -34.21
CA PHE A 193 -55.84 -57.34 -33.30
C PHE A 193 -55.67 -58.51 -32.34
N LYS A 194 -55.11 -59.63 -32.81
CA LYS A 194 -54.80 -60.79 -31.97
C LYS A 194 -53.92 -60.42 -30.78
N LYS A 195 -52.91 -59.56 -30.99
CA LYS A 195 -52.06 -59.03 -29.92
C LYS A 195 -52.83 -58.01 -29.08
N PHE A 196 -53.38 -56.98 -29.71
CA PHE A 196 -54.04 -55.84 -29.06
C PHE A 196 -55.18 -56.25 -28.11
N ARG A 197 -56.04 -57.17 -28.53
CA ARG A 197 -57.19 -57.62 -27.72
C ARG A 197 -56.77 -58.28 -26.41
N SER A 198 -55.63 -58.97 -26.40
CA SER A 198 -55.10 -59.73 -25.25
C SER A 198 -54.08 -58.96 -24.40
N GLN A 199 -53.65 -57.79 -24.87
CA GLN A 199 -52.64 -56.98 -24.23
C GLN A 199 -53.24 -56.07 -23.15
N ASN A 200 -52.52 -55.89 -22.04
CA ASN A 200 -52.85 -54.91 -21.01
C ASN A 200 -53.05 -53.52 -21.68
N ILE A 201 -54.16 -52.84 -21.37
CA ILE A 201 -54.50 -51.58 -22.06
C ILE A 201 -53.52 -50.46 -21.74
N VAL A 202 -53.03 -50.40 -20.49
CA VAL A 202 -52.02 -49.43 -20.04
C VAL A 202 -50.74 -49.61 -20.85
N LEU A 203 -50.37 -50.86 -21.16
CA LEU A 203 -49.20 -51.14 -22.02
C LEU A 203 -49.44 -50.69 -23.46
N SER A 204 -50.63 -50.92 -24.01
CA SER A 204 -51.00 -50.43 -25.34
C SER A 204 -50.98 -48.90 -25.41
N ALA A 205 -51.53 -48.22 -24.40
CA ALA A 205 -51.50 -46.76 -24.30
C ALA A 205 -50.07 -46.23 -24.20
N ARG A 206 -49.22 -46.84 -23.36
CA ARG A 206 -47.79 -46.48 -23.28
C ARG A 206 -47.08 -46.61 -24.63
N ASN A 207 -47.34 -47.69 -25.37
CA ASN A 207 -46.71 -47.89 -26.68
C ASN A 207 -47.17 -46.84 -27.69
N TYR A 208 -48.47 -46.51 -27.73
CA TYR A 208 -48.97 -45.43 -28.58
C TYR A 208 -48.41 -44.06 -28.20
N ALA A 209 -48.15 -43.79 -26.92
CA ALA A 209 -47.46 -42.58 -26.49
C ALA A 209 -46.04 -42.52 -27.06
N ARG A 210 -45.27 -43.61 -26.98
CA ARG A 210 -43.89 -43.71 -27.51
C ARG A 210 -43.83 -43.59 -29.03
N GLU A 211 -44.89 -44.00 -29.72
CA GLU A 211 -45.06 -43.87 -31.17
C GLU A 211 -45.62 -42.50 -31.58
N SER A 212 -45.90 -41.61 -30.61
CA SER A 212 -46.54 -40.31 -30.80
C SER A 212 -47.91 -40.38 -31.48
N ASN A 213 -48.63 -41.49 -31.31
CA ASN A 213 -49.96 -41.71 -31.89
C ASN A 213 -51.05 -41.10 -31.00
N VAL A 214 -51.21 -39.78 -31.12
CA VAL A 214 -52.16 -38.98 -30.33
C VAL A 214 -53.60 -39.42 -30.53
N GLN A 215 -53.99 -39.73 -31.77
CA GLN A 215 -55.35 -40.11 -32.10
C GLN A 215 -55.73 -41.45 -31.45
N ALA A 216 -54.86 -42.45 -31.51
CA ALA A 216 -55.12 -43.73 -30.85
C ALA A 216 -55.23 -43.57 -29.33
N LEU A 217 -54.35 -42.78 -28.71
CA LEU A 217 -54.43 -42.47 -27.28
C LEU A 217 -55.70 -41.74 -26.88
N ASN A 218 -56.16 -40.77 -27.68
CA ASN A 218 -57.41 -40.07 -27.44
C ASN A 218 -58.58 -41.07 -27.38
N ILE A 219 -58.66 -41.96 -28.37
CA ILE A 219 -59.68 -43.01 -28.46
C ILE A 219 -59.57 -43.98 -27.27
N LEU A 220 -58.35 -44.34 -26.85
CA LEU A 220 -58.15 -45.18 -25.68
C LEU A 220 -58.64 -44.52 -24.39
N PHE A 221 -58.30 -43.26 -24.14
CA PHE A 221 -58.79 -42.54 -22.95
C PHE A 221 -60.30 -42.36 -22.96
N THR A 222 -60.91 -42.14 -24.14
CA THR A 222 -62.36 -42.02 -24.27
C THR A 222 -63.08 -43.34 -23.97
N TYR A 223 -62.65 -44.47 -24.53
CA TYR A 223 -63.39 -45.74 -24.42
C TYR A 223 -62.91 -46.70 -23.32
N HIS A 224 -61.70 -46.50 -22.79
CA HIS A 224 -61.09 -47.33 -21.72
C HIS A 224 -60.63 -46.46 -20.55
N GLY A 225 -61.34 -45.37 -20.28
CA GLY A 225 -60.97 -44.37 -19.27
C GLY A 225 -60.88 -44.91 -17.85
N GLU A 226 -61.78 -45.83 -17.47
CA GLU A 226 -61.81 -46.50 -16.16
C GLU A 226 -60.47 -47.14 -15.78
N GLU A 227 -59.77 -47.77 -16.74
CA GLU A 227 -58.47 -48.40 -16.52
C GLU A 227 -57.29 -47.41 -16.73
N LEU A 228 -57.46 -46.37 -17.56
CA LEU A 228 -56.35 -45.55 -18.06
C LEU A 228 -56.20 -44.18 -17.39
N LEU A 229 -57.29 -43.54 -16.96
CA LEU A 229 -57.24 -42.13 -16.55
C LEU A 229 -56.42 -41.91 -15.28
N GLN A 230 -56.39 -42.89 -14.37
CA GLN A 230 -55.49 -42.87 -13.21
C GLN A 230 -54.00 -42.86 -13.58
N HIS A 231 -53.67 -43.29 -14.80
CA HIS A 231 -52.32 -43.36 -15.35
C HIS A 231 -52.05 -42.28 -16.41
N ARG A 232 -53.03 -41.43 -16.75
CA ARG A 232 -52.96 -40.47 -17.87
C ARG A 232 -51.66 -39.67 -17.86
N LEU A 233 -51.36 -39.02 -16.76
CA LEU A 233 -50.16 -38.19 -16.61
C LEU A 233 -48.85 -38.98 -16.83
N ALA A 234 -48.77 -40.22 -16.35
CA ALA A 234 -47.60 -41.09 -16.53
C ALA A 234 -47.50 -41.65 -17.96
N ILE A 235 -48.63 -41.92 -18.62
CA ILE A 235 -48.67 -42.30 -20.04
C ILE A 235 -48.18 -41.13 -20.90
N LEU A 236 -48.60 -39.89 -20.60
CA LEU A 236 -48.15 -38.70 -21.32
C LEU A 236 -46.64 -38.43 -21.17
N TYR A 237 -46.00 -38.87 -20.07
CA TYR A 237 -44.54 -38.82 -19.91
C TYR A 237 -43.79 -39.67 -20.94
N ASN A 238 -44.45 -40.67 -21.54
CA ASN A 238 -43.83 -41.58 -22.50
C ASN A 238 -43.83 -41.04 -23.94
N PHE A 239 -44.42 -39.86 -24.20
CA PHE A 239 -44.18 -39.18 -25.48
C PHE A 239 -42.68 -38.91 -25.65
N PRO A 240 -42.08 -39.11 -26.82
CA PRO A 240 -40.71 -38.69 -27.08
C PRO A 240 -40.55 -37.19 -26.79
N GLU A 241 -39.42 -36.78 -26.19
CA GLU A 241 -39.13 -35.36 -25.92
C GLU A 241 -39.04 -34.52 -27.19
N THR A 242 -38.89 -35.16 -28.35
CA THR A 242 -38.87 -34.57 -29.70
C THR A 242 -40.24 -34.34 -30.30
N THR A 243 -41.31 -34.84 -29.69
CA THR A 243 -42.68 -34.62 -30.18
C THR A 243 -43.18 -33.27 -29.71
N SER A 244 -43.69 -32.45 -30.64
CA SER A 244 -44.21 -31.13 -30.29
C SER A 244 -45.43 -31.24 -29.36
N PRO A 245 -45.47 -30.52 -28.23
CA PRO A 245 -46.64 -30.48 -27.35
C PRO A 245 -47.94 -30.05 -28.03
N HIS A 246 -47.86 -29.31 -29.13
CA HIS A 246 -49.04 -28.94 -29.91
C HIS A 246 -49.69 -30.14 -30.59
N GLU A 247 -48.92 -31.18 -30.94
CA GLU A 247 -49.46 -32.39 -31.58
C GLU A 247 -50.35 -33.17 -30.61
N TYR A 248 -49.98 -33.23 -29.33
CA TYR A 248 -50.72 -33.94 -28.29
C TYR A 248 -51.48 -33.02 -27.33
N ALA A 249 -51.70 -31.76 -27.69
CA ALA A 249 -52.37 -30.78 -26.85
C ALA A 249 -53.75 -31.26 -26.38
N VAL A 250 -54.52 -31.91 -27.25
CA VAL A 250 -55.86 -32.48 -26.91
C VAL A 250 -55.82 -33.47 -25.73
N LEU A 251 -54.68 -34.14 -25.51
CA LEU A 251 -54.51 -35.11 -24.43
C LEU A 251 -54.06 -34.46 -23.11
N LEU A 252 -53.60 -33.21 -23.15
CA LEU A 252 -53.09 -32.52 -21.97
C LEU A 252 -54.22 -32.17 -20.97
N PRO A 253 -53.94 -32.14 -19.66
CA PRO A 253 -54.91 -31.69 -18.67
C PRO A 253 -55.26 -30.21 -18.83
N GLU A 254 -56.52 -29.85 -18.55
CA GLU A 254 -57.06 -28.48 -18.59
C GLU A 254 -57.75 -28.17 -17.27
N ALA A 255 -57.63 -26.94 -16.79
CA ALA A 255 -58.31 -26.48 -15.57
C ALA A 255 -59.34 -25.40 -15.89
N CYS A 256 -60.44 -25.37 -15.14
CA CYS A 256 -61.42 -24.29 -15.18
C CYS A 256 -61.96 -23.98 -13.78
N MET A 257 -62.60 -22.82 -13.63
CA MET A 257 -63.24 -22.45 -12.37
C MET A 257 -64.49 -23.31 -12.17
N ASP A 258 -64.55 -24.03 -11.06
CA ASP A 258 -65.71 -24.83 -10.66
C ASP A 258 -66.88 -23.94 -10.21
N GLU A 259 -68.04 -24.55 -9.92
CA GLU A 259 -69.23 -23.82 -9.47
C GLU A 259 -69.04 -23.06 -8.14
N ARG A 260 -68.00 -23.39 -7.38
CA ARG A 260 -67.61 -22.74 -6.11
C ARG A 260 -66.56 -21.64 -6.31
N GLY A 261 -66.10 -21.42 -7.54
CA GLY A 261 -65.04 -20.46 -7.86
C GLY A 261 -63.63 -20.95 -7.53
N GLU A 262 -63.45 -22.25 -7.30
CA GLU A 262 -62.14 -22.88 -7.12
C GLU A 262 -61.66 -23.48 -8.44
N LEU A 263 -60.37 -23.35 -8.75
CA LEU A 263 -59.80 -23.89 -9.97
C LEU A 263 -59.70 -25.42 -9.85
N ALA A 264 -60.33 -26.15 -10.77
CA ALA A 264 -60.38 -27.61 -10.78
C ALA A 264 -60.09 -28.19 -12.17
N LEU A 265 -59.63 -29.46 -12.22
CA LEU A 265 -59.41 -30.19 -13.47
C LEU A 265 -60.73 -30.42 -14.21
N ILE A 266 -60.74 -30.20 -15.53
CA ILE A 266 -61.83 -30.63 -16.42
C ILE A 266 -61.78 -32.16 -16.56
N PRO A 267 -62.82 -32.90 -16.12
CA PRO A 267 -62.88 -34.34 -16.29
C PRO A 267 -62.83 -34.74 -17.77
N TRP A 268 -62.27 -35.93 -18.05
CA TRP A 268 -62.28 -36.47 -19.40
C TRP A 268 -63.70 -36.90 -19.80
N ASP A 269 -64.10 -36.66 -21.04
CA ASP A 269 -65.39 -37.13 -21.57
C ASP A 269 -65.27 -38.61 -21.95
N GLU A 270 -65.59 -39.48 -20.99
CA GLU A 270 -65.58 -40.93 -21.17
C GLU A 270 -66.84 -41.41 -21.90
N GLN A 271 -66.64 -42.32 -22.86
CA GLN A 271 -67.71 -42.97 -23.61
C GLN A 271 -67.57 -44.49 -23.48
N ARG A 272 -68.67 -45.21 -23.72
CA ARG A 272 -68.68 -46.67 -23.73
C ARG A 272 -69.22 -47.16 -25.07
N HIS A 273 -68.61 -48.21 -25.61
CA HIS A 273 -69.08 -48.85 -26.86
C HIS A 273 -70.45 -49.50 -26.71
N ARG A 274 -70.81 -49.87 -25.48
CA ARG A 274 -72.05 -50.58 -25.13
C ARG A 274 -72.46 -50.30 -23.69
N GLU A 275 -73.70 -50.63 -23.38
CA GLU A 275 -74.18 -50.68 -22.01
C GLU A 275 -73.43 -51.76 -21.20
N MET A 276 -73.34 -51.54 -19.89
CA MET A 276 -72.70 -52.48 -18.96
C MET A 276 -73.46 -53.80 -18.94
N ASP A 277 -72.75 -54.89 -19.16
CA ASP A 277 -73.35 -56.22 -19.11
C ASP A 277 -73.52 -56.67 -17.65
N TRP A 278 -74.48 -57.56 -17.39
CA TRP A 278 -74.69 -58.11 -16.05
C TRP A 278 -73.45 -58.80 -15.48
N CYS A 279 -72.57 -59.31 -16.35
CA CYS A 279 -71.36 -59.99 -15.93
C CYS A 279 -70.26 -59.02 -15.45
N GLU A 280 -70.42 -57.72 -15.74
CA GLU A 280 -69.51 -56.64 -15.36
C GLU A 280 -69.97 -55.89 -14.11
N ALA A 281 -71.20 -56.16 -13.64
CA ALA A 281 -71.70 -55.62 -12.39
C ALA A 281 -70.87 -56.12 -11.19
N GLU A 282 -70.79 -55.30 -10.14
CA GLU A 282 -69.94 -55.54 -8.97
C GLU A 282 -70.19 -56.91 -8.32
N GLU A 283 -71.45 -57.36 -8.30
CA GLU A 283 -71.87 -58.64 -7.72
C GLU A 283 -71.22 -59.83 -8.42
N CYS A 284 -71.03 -59.75 -9.73
CA CYS A 284 -70.34 -60.78 -10.51
C CYS A 284 -68.81 -60.61 -10.41
N ARG A 285 -68.30 -59.38 -10.55
CA ARG A 285 -66.86 -59.07 -10.51
C ARG A 285 -66.21 -59.46 -9.19
N ALA A 286 -66.84 -59.16 -8.04
CA ALA A 286 -66.33 -59.49 -6.71
C ALA A 286 -66.07 -60.99 -6.51
N VAL A 287 -66.80 -61.85 -7.21
CA VAL A 287 -66.68 -63.31 -7.11
C VAL A 287 -65.60 -63.87 -8.04
N LEU A 288 -65.31 -63.15 -9.13
CA LEU A 288 -64.35 -63.57 -10.16
C LEU A 288 -62.93 -63.03 -9.90
N ASP A 289 -62.80 -61.84 -9.32
CA ASP A 289 -61.55 -61.07 -9.20
C ASP A 289 -60.76 -61.32 -7.89
N GLN A 290 -60.88 -62.50 -7.28
CA GLN A 290 -60.31 -62.80 -5.94
C GLN A 290 -58.76 -62.75 -5.85
N ASN A 291 -58.04 -62.44 -6.93
CA ASN A 291 -56.58 -62.27 -6.97
C ASN A 291 -56.18 -61.08 -7.87
N LEU A 292 -56.36 -59.85 -7.39
CA LEU A 292 -55.85 -58.66 -8.07
C LEU A 292 -54.35 -58.51 -7.74
N PHE A 293 -53.49 -59.03 -8.61
CA PHE A 293 -52.09 -58.58 -8.66
C PHE A 293 -52.08 -57.15 -9.21
N ASP A 294 -51.10 -56.31 -8.80
CA ASP A 294 -50.91 -54.97 -9.38
C ASP A 294 -50.43 -55.13 -10.82
N VAL A 295 -51.36 -55.27 -11.76
CA VAL A 295 -51.09 -55.57 -13.18
C VAL A 295 -50.42 -54.37 -13.87
N ASP A 296 -50.51 -53.18 -13.29
CA ASP A 296 -50.12 -51.91 -13.92
C ASP A 296 -48.84 -51.30 -13.32
N GLY A 297 -48.25 -51.95 -12.31
CA GLY A 297 -47.01 -51.50 -11.66
C GLY A 297 -45.83 -51.31 -12.62
N PHE A 298 -45.81 -52.08 -13.72
CA PHE A 298 -44.76 -52.02 -14.75
C PHE A 298 -44.60 -50.62 -15.39
N LEU A 299 -45.64 -49.78 -15.36
CA LEU A 299 -45.56 -48.42 -15.92
C LEU A 299 -44.59 -47.54 -15.13
N TYR A 300 -44.36 -47.85 -13.86
CA TYR A 300 -43.58 -47.05 -12.91
C TYR A 300 -42.20 -47.64 -12.59
N GLU A 301 -41.89 -48.85 -13.05
CA GLU A 301 -40.62 -49.53 -12.76
C GLU A 301 -39.40 -48.74 -13.26
N ASP A 302 -39.49 -48.17 -14.47
CA ASP A 302 -38.41 -47.38 -15.08
C ASP A 302 -38.26 -45.99 -14.42
N ALA A 303 -39.35 -45.45 -13.85
CA ALA A 303 -39.42 -44.09 -13.30
C ALA A 303 -40.34 -44.06 -12.06
N PRO A 304 -39.85 -44.45 -10.88
CA PRO A 304 -40.69 -44.62 -9.68
C PRO A 304 -41.31 -43.29 -9.21
N ASP A 305 -40.65 -42.16 -9.47
CA ASP A 305 -41.15 -40.83 -9.12
C ASP A 305 -42.48 -40.48 -9.82
N LEU A 306 -42.80 -41.12 -10.96
CA LEU A 306 -44.07 -40.93 -11.65
C LEU A 306 -45.25 -41.53 -10.90
N GLN A 307 -45.01 -42.40 -9.91
CA GLN A 307 -46.08 -43.01 -9.10
C GLN A 307 -46.91 -41.96 -8.35
N ARG A 308 -46.32 -40.80 -8.02
CA ARG A 308 -47.04 -39.66 -7.41
C ARG A 308 -48.14 -39.09 -8.30
N PHE A 309 -48.07 -39.34 -9.61
CA PHE A 309 -49.08 -38.91 -10.59
C PHE A 309 -50.17 -39.98 -10.83
N ARG A 310 -50.19 -41.09 -10.07
CA ARG A 310 -51.21 -42.14 -10.17
C ARG A 310 -52.52 -41.69 -9.51
N THR A 311 -53.31 -40.89 -10.22
CA THR A 311 -54.61 -40.40 -9.76
C THR A 311 -55.49 -40.01 -10.94
N ALA A 312 -56.79 -40.32 -10.88
CA ALA A 312 -57.76 -39.89 -11.88
C ALA A 312 -58.21 -38.43 -11.68
N THR A 313 -58.03 -37.89 -10.47
CA THR A 313 -58.44 -36.53 -10.09
C THR A 313 -57.26 -35.77 -9.45
N PRO A 314 -56.21 -35.43 -10.22
CA PRO A 314 -55.07 -34.68 -9.70
C PRO A 314 -55.47 -33.25 -9.26
N PRO A 315 -54.99 -32.76 -8.09
CA PRO A 315 -55.15 -31.36 -7.72
C PRO A 315 -54.31 -30.45 -8.63
N ILE A 316 -54.66 -29.16 -8.70
CA ILE A 316 -53.96 -28.19 -9.56
C ILE A 316 -52.46 -28.13 -9.26
N GLU A 317 -52.05 -28.17 -7.99
CA GLU A 317 -50.64 -28.18 -7.59
C GLU A 317 -49.86 -29.33 -8.25
N LEU A 318 -50.48 -30.53 -8.30
CA LEU A 318 -49.88 -31.71 -8.92
C LEU A 318 -49.82 -31.58 -10.44
N LEU A 319 -50.78 -30.89 -11.08
CA LEU A 319 -50.73 -30.57 -12.50
C LEU A 319 -49.62 -29.57 -12.81
N THR A 320 -49.49 -28.50 -12.02
CA THR A 320 -48.38 -27.53 -12.15
C THR A 320 -47.04 -28.24 -12.02
N ASP A 321 -46.89 -29.14 -11.04
CA ASP A 321 -45.70 -29.96 -10.85
C ASP A 321 -45.43 -30.90 -12.04
N TRP A 322 -46.49 -31.46 -12.64
CA TRP A 322 -46.38 -32.30 -13.83
C TRP A 322 -45.85 -31.50 -15.03
N TYR A 323 -46.46 -30.36 -15.36
CA TYR A 323 -46.02 -29.49 -16.45
C TYR A 323 -44.58 -29.01 -16.25
N ARG A 324 -44.23 -28.61 -15.03
CA ARG A 324 -42.87 -28.18 -14.66
C ARG A 324 -41.85 -29.30 -14.83
N SER A 325 -42.12 -30.47 -14.23
CA SER A 325 -41.21 -31.62 -14.27
C SER A 325 -41.03 -32.11 -15.71
N ARG A 326 -42.11 -32.17 -16.50
CA ARG A 326 -42.02 -32.62 -17.89
C ARG A 326 -41.26 -31.65 -18.78
N ALA A 327 -41.47 -30.34 -18.62
CA ALA A 327 -40.71 -29.32 -19.37
C ALA A 327 -39.22 -29.37 -19.03
N GLN A 328 -38.87 -29.59 -17.76
CA GLN A 328 -37.49 -29.79 -17.31
C GLN A 328 -36.87 -31.06 -17.91
N ASP A 329 -37.61 -32.16 -17.98
CA ASP A 329 -37.16 -33.41 -18.60
C ASP A 329 -36.90 -33.24 -20.10
N ILE A 330 -37.81 -32.56 -20.82
CA ILE A 330 -37.65 -32.25 -22.25
C ILE A 330 -36.33 -31.49 -22.50
N ASP A 331 -36.06 -30.43 -21.72
CA ASP A 331 -34.77 -29.71 -21.80
C ASP A 331 -33.59 -30.62 -21.46
N SER A 332 -33.67 -31.36 -20.35
CA SER A 332 -32.55 -32.15 -19.84
C SER A 332 -32.12 -33.29 -20.77
N CYS A 333 -33.09 -33.95 -21.41
CA CYS A 333 -32.89 -35.11 -22.26
C CYS A 333 -32.62 -34.73 -23.72
N SER A 334 -33.35 -33.73 -24.26
CA SER A 334 -33.33 -33.44 -25.70
C SER A 334 -32.78 -32.06 -26.09
N ARG A 335 -32.69 -31.13 -25.13
CA ARG A 335 -32.32 -29.72 -25.36
C ARG A 335 -33.26 -28.96 -26.31
N GLN A 336 -34.45 -29.50 -26.59
CA GLN A 336 -35.48 -28.81 -27.37
C GLN A 336 -36.27 -27.85 -26.49
N VAL A 337 -35.67 -26.68 -26.27
CA VAL A 337 -36.22 -25.61 -25.45
C VAL A 337 -37.57 -25.12 -25.97
N ASP A 338 -37.76 -25.12 -27.29
CA ASP A 338 -39.01 -24.81 -27.98
C ASP A 338 -40.14 -25.77 -27.60
N CYS A 339 -39.86 -27.08 -27.49
CA CYS A 339 -40.81 -28.07 -27.01
C CYS A 339 -41.12 -27.85 -25.52
N ALA A 340 -40.11 -27.64 -24.68
CA ALA A 340 -40.31 -27.34 -23.26
C ALA A 340 -41.16 -26.08 -23.05
N LEU A 341 -40.86 -25.00 -23.79
CA LEU A 341 -41.57 -23.73 -23.73
C LEU A 341 -43.01 -23.85 -24.25
N SER A 342 -43.21 -24.59 -25.35
CA SER A 342 -44.54 -24.86 -25.90
C SER A 342 -45.43 -25.59 -24.89
N LEU A 343 -44.89 -26.58 -24.18
CA LEU A 343 -45.63 -27.30 -23.14
C LEU A 343 -46.06 -26.38 -22.00
N VAL A 344 -45.17 -25.51 -21.55
CA VAL A 344 -45.45 -24.55 -20.46
C VAL A 344 -46.45 -23.48 -20.91
N ARG A 345 -46.35 -22.99 -22.16
CA ARG A 345 -47.33 -22.05 -22.75
C ARG A 345 -48.72 -22.67 -22.83
N LEU A 346 -48.84 -23.91 -23.29
CA LEU A 346 -50.11 -24.65 -23.30
C LEU A 346 -50.68 -24.80 -21.89
N GLY A 347 -49.84 -25.11 -20.89
CA GLY A 347 -50.28 -25.15 -19.49
C GLY A 347 -50.86 -23.81 -19.02
N LYS A 348 -50.21 -22.69 -19.36
CA LYS A 348 -50.71 -21.34 -19.03
C LYS A 348 -52.02 -20.99 -19.75
N GLU A 349 -52.13 -21.33 -21.04
CA GLU A 349 -53.36 -21.14 -21.83
C GLU A 349 -54.55 -21.96 -21.29
N ARG A 350 -54.25 -23.02 -20.54
CA ARG A 350 -55.20 -23.93 -19.89
C ARG A 350 -55.41 -23.61 -18.41
N GLU A 351 -55.12 -22.37 -18.01
CA GLU A 351 -55.32 -21.81 -16.68
C GLU A 351 -54.52 -22.52 -15.56
N ILE A 352 -53.41 -23.21 -15.89
CA ILE A 352 -52.52 -23.80 -14.88
C ILE A 352 -51.56 -22.72 -14.34
N LEU A 353 -51.76 -22.36 -13.07
CA LEU A 353 -51.01 -21.31 -12.38
C LEU A 353 -49.59 -21.76 -11.96
N GLY A 354 -48.68 -20.80 -11.73
CA GLY A 354 -47.35 -21.06 -11.17
C GLY A 354 -46.29 -21.49 -12.18
N LEU A 355 -46.54 -21.21 -13.46
CA LEU A 355 -45.69 -21.53 -14.62
C LEU A 355 -44.98 -20.31 -15.20
N GLU A 356 -45.22 -19.11 -14.67
CA GLU A 356 -44.73 -17.83 -15.19
C GLU A 356 -43.20 -17.73 -15.14
N LEU A 357 -42.59 -18.00 -13.98
CA LEU A 357 -41.13 -17.99 -13.81
C LEU A 357 -40.43 -18.97 -14.75
N LEU A 358 -40.97 -20.19 -14.87
CA LEU A 358 -40.44 -21.22 -15.75
C LEU A 358 -40.56 -20.83 -17.22
N SER A 359 -41.70 -20.25 -17.60
CA SER A 359 -41.92 -19.69 -18.94
C SER A 359 -40.86 -18.62 -19.26
N ASP A 360 -40.56 -17.73 -18.31
CA ASP A 360 -39.61 -16.63 -18.52
C ASP A 360 -38.15 -17.10 -18.61
N ASP A 361 -37.78 -18.11 -17.82
CA ASP A 361 -36.50 -18.80 -17.96
C ASP A 361 -36.39 -19.50 -19.33
N LEU A 362 -37.44 -20.20 -19.77
CA LEU A 362 -37.46 -20.89 -21.06
C LEU A 362 -37.46 -19.93 -22.25
N ILE A 363 -38.10 -18.76 -22.17
CA ILE A 363 -37.98 -17.69 -23.18
C ILE A 363 -36.53 -17.19 -23.26
N THR A 364 -35.90 -16.99 -22.10
CA THR A 364 -34.48 -16.58 -22.04
C THR A 364 -33.59 -17.65 -22.67
N MET A 365 -33.87 -18.92 -22.38
CA MET A 365 -33.15 -20.07 -22.94
C MET A 365 -33.36 -20.19 -24.46
N GLU A 366 -34.59 -19.99 -24.95
CA GLU A 366 -34.94 -20.00 -26.38
C GLU A 366 -34.14 -18.92 -27.12
N THR A 367 -34.09 -17.70 -26.57
CA THR A 367 -33.29 -16.59 -27.11
C THR A 367 -31.80 -16.94 -27.14
N LEU A 368 -31.27 -17.53 -26.06
CA LEU A 368 -29.85 -17.90 -25.98
C LEU A 368 -29.47 -18.95 -27.03
N VAL A 369 -30.26 -20.01 -27.13
CA VAL A 369 -29.99 -21.16 -28.02
C VAL A 369 -30.19 -20.81 -29.49
N TYR A 370 -31.31 -20.17 -29.83
CA TYR A 370 -31.71 -20.01 -31.23
C TYR A 370 -31.36 -18.65 -31.84
N GLU A 371 -31.22 -17.59 -31.04
CA GLU A 371 -30.98 -16.24 -31.58
C GLU A 371 -29.55 -15.73 -31.35
N THR A 372 -29.04 -15.85 -30.11
CA THR A 372 -27.71 -15.30 -29.75
C THR A 372 -26.56 -16.22 -30.14
N SER A 373 -26.84 -17.48 -30.51
CA SER A 373 -25.85 -18.55 -30.70
C SER A 373 -24.88 -18.70 -29.52
N CYS A 374 -25.34 -18.38 -28.30
CA CYS A 374 -24.53 -18.40 -27.09
C CYS A 374 -24.63 -19.79 -26.45
N GLU A 375 -23.50 -20.52 -26.43
CA GLU A 375 -23.27 -21.77 -25.70
C GLU A 375 -24.39 -22.83 -25.75
N LEU A 376 -24.35 -23.69 -26.77
CA LEU A 376 -25.25 -24.85 -26.95
C LEU A 376 -25.23 -25.89 -25.80
N SER A 377 -24.30 -25.77 -24.84
CA SER A 377 -24.17 -26.68 -23.69
C SER A 377 -24.90 -26.19 -22.43
N LEU A 378 -25.47 -24.99 -22.44
CA LEU A 378 -26.24 -24.49 -21.30
C LEU A 378 -27.48 -25.36 -21.10
N THR A 379 -27.86 -25.61 -19.85
CA THR A 379 -29.07 -26.35 -19.49
C THR A 379 -30.03 -25.42 -18.76
N LEU A 380 -31.33 -25.69 -18.75
CA LEU A 380 -32.29 -24.89 -17.98
C LEU A 380 -31.89 -24.81 -16.50
N LYS A 381 -31.44 -25.94 -15.92
CA LYS A 381 -30.96 -25.99 -14.53
C LYS A 381 -29.77 -25.07 -14.29
N ASN A 382 -28.82 -25.00 -15.23
CA ASN A 382 -27.68 -24.10 -15.13
C ASN A 382 -28.13 -22.63 -15.22
N LEU A 383 -29.04 -22.32 -16.15
CA LEU A 383 -29.59 -20.97 -16.31
C LEU A 383 -30.29 -20.50 -15.02
N GLN A 384 -31.08 -21.35 -14.38
CA GLN A 384 -31.79 -21.05 -13.14
C GLN A 384 -30.87 -20.75 -11.95
N GLN A 385 -29.63 -21.21 -11.99
CA GLN A 385 -28.63 -20.91 -10.95
C GLN A 385 -27.90 -19.57 -11.18
N LEU A 386 -28.03 -18.98 -12.38
CA LEU A 386 -27.41 -17.70 -12.69
C LEU A 386 -28.20 -16.54 -12.11
N SER A 387 -27.48 -15.50 -11.71
CA SER A 387 -28.09 -14.22 -11.36
C SER A 387 -28.59 -13.51 -12.62
N ASP A 388 -29.60 -12.65 -12.49
CA ASP A 388 -30.18 -11.96 -13.66
C ASP A 388 -29.15 -11.09 -14.41
N ILE A 389 -28.13 -10.56 -13.71
CA ILE A 389 -27.04 -9.84 -14.38
C ILE A 389 -26.17 -10.76 -15.23
N ASP A 390 -25.96 -12.00 -14.80
CA ASP A 390 -25.18 -12.98 -15.57
C ASP A 390 -25.99 -13.53 -16.75
N LYS A 391 -27.30 -13.71 -16.59
CA LYS A 391 -28.24 -14.01 -17.70
C LYS A 391 -28.19 -12.89 -18.76
N LEU A 392 -28.25 -11.62 -18.33
CA LEU A 392 -28.16 -10.47 -19.24
C LEU A 392 -26.80 -10.39 -19.96
N ARG A 393 -25.70 -10.64 -19.25
CA ARG A 393 -24.36 -10.70 -19.85
C ARG A 393 -24.26 -11.81 -20.90
N LEU A 394 -24.85 -12.98 -20.64
CA LEU A 394 -24.88 -14.08 -21.62
C LEU A 394 -25.68 -13.72 -22.88
N LEU A 395 -26.83 -13.06 -22.73
CA LEU A 395 -27.65 -12.61 -23.86
C LEU A 395 -26.88 -11.65 -24.78
N MET A 396 -26.08 -10.76 -24.20
CA MET A 396 -25.35 -9.74 -24.97
C MET A 396 -23.91 -10.14 -25.34
N LYS A 397 -23.42 -11.31 -24.89
CA LYS A 397 -22.01 -11.75 -25.00
C LYS A 397 -21.45 -11.72 -26.43
N ASN A 398 -22.25 -12.16 -27.40
CA ASN A 398 -21.84 -12.27 -28.81
C ASN A 398 -22.30 -11.08 -29.66
N SER A 399 -22.84 -10.01 -29.04
CA SER A 399 -23.31 -8.85 -29.79
C SER A 399 -22.15 -7.97 -30.24
N HIS A 400 -22.14 -7.60 -31.52
CA HIS A 400 -21.12 -6.73 -32.11
C HIS A 400 -21.56 -5.26 -32.11
N PRO A 401 -20.62 -4.28 -32.09
CA PRO A 401 -20.95 -2.85 -32.02
C PRO A 401 -21.99 -2.38 -33.07
N GLU A 402 -21.92 -2.87 -34.31
CA GLU A 402 -22.85 -2.50 -35.39
C GLU A 402 -24.30 -2.98 -35.16
N ARG A 403 -24.46 -4.10 -34.45
CA ARG A 403 -25.77 -4.71 -34.16
C ARG A 403 -26.23 -4.49 -32.72
N TYR A 404 -25.39 -3.89 -31.88
CA TYR A 404 -25.59 -3.81 -30.44
C TYR A 404 -26.93 -3.19 -30.04
N VAL A 405 -27.38 -2.17 -30.77
CA VAL A 405 -28.69 -1.52 -30.54
C VAL A 405 -29.86 -2.43 -30.91
N LYS A 406 -29.74 -3.11 -32.05
CA LYS A 406 -30.78 -4.05 -32.51
C LYS A 406 -30.90 -5.20 -31.52
N ASP A 407 -29.77 -5.79 -31.15
CA ASP A 407 -29.67 -6.89 -30.21
C ASP A 407 -30.14 -6.45 -28.80
N ALA A 408 -29.88 -5.19 -28.40
CA ALA A 408 -30.41 -4.62 -27.16
C ALA A 408 -31.95 -4.57 -27.13
N PHE A 409 -32.60 -4.12 -28.21
CA PHE A 409 -34.07 -4.12 -28.29
C PHE A 409 -34.66 -5.52 -28.45
N GLN A 410 -33.92 -6.44 -29.08
CA GLN A 410 -34.38 -7.81 -29.33
C GLN A 410 -34.25 -8.69 -28.08
N TRP A 411 -33.18 -8.52 -27.29
CA TRP A 411 -32.84 -9.44 -26.19
C TRP A 411 -32.82 -8.77 -24.82
N MET A 412 -32.06 -7.69 -24.67
CA MET A 412 -31.88 -7.03 -23.37
C MET A 412 -33.16 -6.37 -22.87
N VAL A 413 -33.83 -5.54 -23.68
CA VAL A 413 -35.04 -4.81 -23.26
C VAL A 413 -36.18 -5.77 -22.88
N PRO A 414 -36.51 -6.80 -23.68
CA PRO A 414 -37.51 -7.79 -23.28
C PRO A 414 -37.14 -8.55 -22.01
N PHE A 415 -35.86 -8.89 -21.81
CA PHE A 415 -35.40 -9.52 -20.57
C PHE A 415 -35.58 -8.60 -19.36
N LEU A 416 -35.18 -7.33 -19.47
CA LEU A 416 -35.35 -6.32 -18.42
C LEU A 416 -36.83 -6.10 -18.08
N HIS A 417 -37.72 -6.05 -19.07
CA HIS A 417 -39.16 -5.95 -18.85
C HIS A 417 -39.73 -7.15 -18.08
N ARG A 418 -39.25 -8.38 -18.36
CA ARG A 418 -39.63 -9.56 -17.57
C ARG A 418 -39.12 -9.45 -16.14
N CYS A 419 -37.89 -9.02 -15.91
CA CYS A 419 -37.37 -8.80 -14.55
C CYS A 419 -38.17 -7.74 -13.78
N GLU A 420 -38.55 -6.64 -14.43
CA GLU A 420 -39.41 -5.59 -13.84
C GLU A 420 -40.76 -6.13 -13.39
N GLY A 421 -41.36 -7.04 -14.17
CA GLY A 421 -42.62 -7.70 -13.82
C GLY A 421 -42.55 -8.54 -12.54
N HIS A 422 -41.37 -9.05 -12.17
CA HIS A 422 -41.17 -9.82 -10.94
C HIS A 422 -40.81 -8.95 -9.74
N SER A 423 -40.04 -7.89 -9.97
CA SER A 423 -39.58 -6.97 -8.93
C SER A 423 -39.51 -5.56 -9.49
N GLU A 424 -40.32 -4.66 -8.93
CA GLU A 424 -40.32 -3.24 -9.28
C GLU A 424 -38.90 -2.64 -9.11
N GLY A 425 -38.43 -1.89 -10.10
CA GLY A 425 -37.11 -1.29 -10.16
C GLY A 425 -35.96 -2.22 -10.62
N ALA A 426 -36.22 -3.51 -10.86
CA ALA A 426 -35.20 -4.46 -11.28
C ALA A 426 -34.61 -4.11 -12.66
N ALA A 427 -35.42 -3.66 -13.62
CA ALA A 427 -34.92 -3.27 -14.95
C ALA A 427 -33.93 -2.11 -14.84
N LYS A 428 -34.27 -1.08 -14.06
CA LYS A 428 -33.41 0.09 -13.83
C LYS A 428 -32.08 -0.32 -13.21
N SER A 429 -32.13 -1.13 -12.15
CA SER A 429 -30.93 -1.59 -11.43
C SER A 429 -30.03 -2.49 -12.29
N LEU A 430 -30.61 -3.46 -13.00
CA LEU A 430 -29.87 -4.41 -13.84
C LEU A 430 -29.20 -3.73 -15.02
N LEU A 431 -29.92 -2.82 -15.71
CA LEU A 431 -29.34 -2.05 -16.82
C LEU A 431 -28.18 -1.17 -16.35
N ALA A 432 -28.34 -0.47 -15.22
CA ALA A 432 -27.27 0.32 -14.63
C ALA A 432 -26.04 -0.53 -14.31
N LYS A 433 -26.24 -1.64 -13.59
CA LYS A 433 -25.17 -2.57 -13.21
C LYS A 433 -24.46 -3.18 -14.44
N TYR A 434 -25.21 -3.48 -15.49
CA TYR A 434 -24.66 -4.00 -16.74
C TYR A 434 -23.79 -2.95 -17.45
N LEU A 435 -24.31 -1.74 -17.67
CA LEU A 435 -23.57 -0.68 -18.36
C LEU A 435 -22.34 -0.22 -17.58
N VAL A 436 -22.45 -0.08 -16.25
CA VAL A 436 -21.32 0.28 -15.39
C VAL A 436 -20.26 -0.83 -15.39
N GLY A 437 -20.68 -2.10 -15.38
CA GLY A 437 -19.76 -3.24 -15.48
C GLY A 437 -19.00 -3.28 -16.80
N LEU A 438 -19.61 -2.90 -17.91
CA LEU A 438 -18.92 -2.71 -19.19
C LEU A 438 -17.97 -1.51 -19.15
N ALA A 439 -18.47 -0.37 -18.65
CA ALA A 439 -17.75 0.90 -18.60
C ALA A 439 -16.46 0.86 -17.77
N GLN A 440 -16.36 -0.03 -16.77
CA GLN A 440 -15.12 -0.25 -16.01
C GLN A 440 -13.94 -0.57 -16.93
N GLN A 441 -14.18 -1.40 -17.96
CA GLN A 441 -13.15 -1.84 -18.89
C GLN A 441 -13.15 -1.00 -20.18
N ASP A 442 -14.31 -0.65 -20.72
CA ASP A 442 -14.41 0.07 -21.99
C ASP A 442 -15.75 0.81 -22.17
N LEU A 443 -15.69 2.10 -22.54
CA LEU A 443 -16.87 2.94 -22.72
C LEU A 443 -17.56 2.82 -24.09
N THR A 444 -17.01 2.07 -25.05
CA THR A 444 -17.53 2.00 -26.43
C THR A 444 -18.96 1.43 -26.48
N LEU A 445 -19.21 0.30 -25.82
CA LEU A 445 -20.54 -0.31 -25.80
C LEU A 445 -21.56 0.50 -24.98
N PRO A 446 -21.23 1.01 -23.77
CA PRO A 446 -22.09 1.96 -23.07
C PRO A 446 -22.44 3.20 -23.92
N LEU A 447 -21.49 3.78 -24.63
CA LEU A 447 -21.71 4.95 -25.49
C LEU A 447 -22.77 4.69 -26.55
N ILE A 448 -22.78 3.51 -27.20
CA ILE A 448 -23.80 3.15 -28.20
C ILE A 448 -25.21 3.19 -27.59
N ILE A 449 -25.37 2.72 -26.35
CA ILE A 449 -26.65 2.74 -25.64
C ILE A 449 -27.06 4.17 -25.29
N PHE A 450 -26.12 5.01 -24.85
CA PHE A 450 -26.38 6.42 -24.56
C PHE A 450 -26.74 7.23 -25.81
N GLN A 451 -26.06 6.97 -26.94
CA GLN A 451 -26.38 7.59 -28.23
C GLN A 451 -27.80 7.26 -28.69
N HIS A 452 -28.28 6.04 -28.43
CA HIS A 452 -29.65 5.60 -28.69
C HIS A 452 -30.64 5.90 -27.56
N SER A 453 -30.22 6.61 -26.52
CA SER A 453 -31.08 7.09 -25.44
C SER A 453 -31.18 8.62 -25.42
N LYS A 454 -30.64 9.31 -26.44
CA LYS A 454 -30.71 10.77 -26.56
C LYS A 454 -32.18 11.25 -26.56
N PRO A 455 -32.44 12.47 -26.04
CA PRO A 455 -33.75 13.13 -26.11
C PRO A 455 -34.49 13.05 -27.45
N VAL A 456 -33.73 13.14 -28.56
CA VAL A 456 -34.24 13.22 -29.95
C VAL A 456 -34.61 11.85 -30.52
N CYS A 457 -34.15 10.75 -29.91
CA CYS A 457 -34.44 9.40 -30.39
C CYS A 457 -35.92 9.04 -30.19
N GLN A 458 -36.55 8.46 -31.23
CA GLN A 458 -37.95 8.02 -31.19
C GLN A 458 -38.14 6.79 -30.29
N GLN A 459 -37.25 5.80 -30.41
CA GLN A 459 -37.22 4.61 -29.58
C GLN A 459 -35.96 4.65 -28.71
N LYS A 460 -36.14 4.72 -27.39
CA LYS A 460 -35.06 4.87 -26.41
C LYS A 460 -34.88 3.58 -25.64
N ILE A 461 -33.63 3.23 -25.32
CA ILE A 461 -33.32 2.11 -24.42
C ILE A 461 -33.47 2.58 -22.97
N ILE A 462 -32.90 3.75 -22.64
CA ILE A 462 -33.15 4.46 -21.38
C ILE A 462 -34.11 5.60 -21.67
N GLY A 463 -35.36 5.45 -21.26
CA GLY A 463 -36.40 6.47 -21.46
C GLY A 463 -36.41 7.56 -20.40
N ASP A 464 -36.06 7.22 -19.16
CA ASP A 464 -36.05 8.14 -18.01
C ASP A 464 -34.80 9.05 -18.05
N PRO A 465 -34.96 10.39 -18.14
CA PRO A 465 -33.83 11.31 -18.18
C PRO A 465 -32.98 11.29 -16.91
N ASP A 466 -33.58 11.03 -15.74
CA ASP A 466 -32.84 10.99 -14.48
C ASP A 466 -31.95 9.74 -14.41
N GLN A 467 -32.50 8.56 -14.73
CA GLN A 467 -31.72 7.33 -14.89
C GLN A 467 -30.61 7.48 -15.93
N LEU A 468 -30.87 8.14 -17.07
CA LEU A 468 -29.87 8.37 -18.11
C LEU A 468 -28.65 9.14 -17.59
N MET A 469 -28.88 10.24 -16.86
CA MET A 469 -27.80 11.01 -16.22
C MET A 469 -27.09 10.21 -15.13
N GLU A 470 -27.83 9.51 -14.27
CA GLU A 470 -27.30 8.72 -13.17
C GLU A 470 -26.33 7.63 -13.66
N VAL A 471 -26.77 6.82 -14.63
CA VAL A 471 -25.98 5.71 -15.16
C VAL A 471 -24.81 6.21 -15.99
N ALA A 472 -24.96 7.29 -16.76
CA ALA A 472 -23.85 7.89 -17.51
C ALA A 472 -22.76 8.44 -16.59
N LEU A 473 -23.14 9.16 -15.54
CA LEU A 473 -22.19 9.63 -14.51
C LEU A 473 -21.47 8.45 -13.88
N GLU A 474 -22.18 7.39 -13.49
CA GLU A 474 -21.59 6.21 -12.88
C GLU A 474 -20.64 5.47 -13.84
N CYS A 475 -20.99 5.32 -15.11
CA CYS A 475 -20.14 4.72 -16.13
C CYS A 475 -18.83 5.51 -16.30
N ILE A 476 -18.91 6.83 -16.48
CA ILE A 476 -17.73 7.67 -16.69
C ILE A 476 -16.81 7.67 -15.46
N TYR A 477 -17.36 7.73 -14.24
CA TYR A 477 -16.55 7.69 -13.02
C TYR A 477 -16.03 6.30 -12.67
N SER A 478 -16.61 5.22 -13.20
CA SER A 478 -16.16 3.85 -12.96
C SER A 478 -15.12 3.36 -13.97
N CYS A 479 -14.95 4.07 -15.09
CA CYS A 479 -13.95 3.75 -16.10
C CYS A 479 -12.52 3.83 -15.51
N GLU A 480 -11.79 2.72 -15.61
CA GLU A 480 -10.42 2.61 -15.13
C GLU A 480 -9.38 3.07 -16.16
N ARG A 481 -9.77 3.15 -17.44
CA ARG A 481 -8.92 3.59 -18.54
C ARG A 481 -8.67 5.09 -18.51
N ASP A 482 -7.50 5.50 -18.98
CA ASP A 482 -7.06 6.89 -19.06
C ASP A 482 -6.93 7.44 -20.48
N ASP A 483 -7.32 6.65 -21.50
CA ASP A 483 -7.18 6.95 -22.93
C ASP A 483 -8.54 7.07 -23.68
N GLN A 484 -9.67 7.17 -22.96
CA GLN A 484 -11.02 7.24 -23.53
C GLN A 484 -11.71 8.59 -23.29
N LEU A 485 -10.95 9.69 -23.23
CA LEU A 485 -11.49 11.03 -22.96
C LEU A 485 -12.53 11.45 -24.01
N SER A 486 -12.30 11.16 -25.29
CA SER A 486 -13.24 11.49 -26.37
C SER A 486 -14.61 10.82 -26.16
N LEU A 487 -14.60 9.53 -25.77
CA LEU A 487 -15.84 8.79 -25.50
C LEU A 487 -16.60 9.39 -24.30
N CYS A 488 -15.89 9.91 -23.29
CA CYS A 488 -16.53 10.56 -22.15
C CYS A 488 -17.27 11.84 -22.55
N TYR A 489 -16.69 12.65 -23.45
CA TYR A 489 -17.37 13.81 -24.03
C TYR A 489 -18.55 13.38 -24.91
N ASP A 490 -18.39 12.35 -25.74
CA ASP A 490 -19.48 11.82 -26.56
C ASP A 490 -20.67 11.34 -25.70
N ILE A 491 -20.41 10.71 -24.54
CA ILE A 491 -21.45 10.33 -23.57
C ILE A 491 -22.08 11.58 -22.94
N LEU A 492 -21.28 12.58 -22.55
CA LEU A 492 -21.77 13.84 -21.98
C LEU A 492 -22.73 14.55 -22.96
N GLU A 493 -22.41 14.56 -24.25
CA GLU A 493 -23.26 15.12 -25.31
C GLU A 493 -24.58 14.37 -25.51
N CYS A 494 -24.70 13.13 -25.01
CA CYS A 494 -25.94 12.38 -25.05
C CYS A 494 -26.95 12.79 -23.97
N LEU A 495 -26.51 13.51 -22.93
CA LEU A 495 -27.32 13.84 -21.77
C LEU A 495 -28.34 14.95 -22.07
N PRO A 496 -29.50 14.94 -21.39
CA PRO A 496 -30.51 15.98 -21.55
C PRO A 496 -29.99 17.34 -21.07
N GLN A 497 -30.37 18.41 -21.76
CA GLN A 497 -30.12 19.78 -21.32
C GLN A 497 -31.03 20.13 -20.13
N ARG A 498 -30.58 21.05 -19.27
CA ARG A 498 -31.35 21.52 -18.12
C ARG A 498 -32.72 22.07 -18.58
N GLY A 499 -33.80 21.56 -17.98
CA GLY A 499 -35.19 21.90 -18.36
C GLY A 499 -35.84 20.93 -19.37
N TYR A 500 -35.18 19.83 -19.73
CA TYR A 500 -35.77 18.76 -20.53
C TYR A 500 -36.39 17.66 -19.67
N GLY A 501 -37.63 17.28 -19.96
CA GLY A 501 -38.36 16.21 -19.26
C GLY A 501 -39.12 16.68 -18.01
N PRO A 502 -39.83 15.78 -17.30
CA PRO A 502 -40.49 16.10 -16.04
C PRO A 502 -39.44 16.39 -14.96
N GLU A 503 -39.59 17.51 -14.24
CA GLU A 503 -38.71 17.83 -13.10
C GLU A 503 -39.07 16.95 -11.90
N THR A 504 -38.12 16.15 -11.44
CA THR A 504 -38.21 15.39 -10.19
C THR A 504 -37.37 16.06 -9.09
N ASP A 505 -37.53 15.59 -7.85
CA ASP A 505 -36.78 16.10 -6.69
C ASP A 505 -35.25 15.94 -6.85
N ILE A 506 -34.78 15.03 -7.72
CA ILE A 506 -33.35 14.73 -7.91
C ILE A 506 -32.75 15.34 -9.19
N THR A 507 -33.57 15.73 -10.18
CA THR A 507 -33.11 16.21 -11.50
C THR A 507 -32.13 17.38 -11.39
N ALA A 508 -32.41 18.37 -10.53
CA ALA A 508 -31.53 19.52 -10.32
C ALA A 508 -30.15 19.10 -9.78
N SER A 509 -30.12 18.17 -8.82
CA SER A 509 -28.88 17.63 -8.25
C SER A 509 -28.08 16.83 -9.26
N LEU A 510 -28.75 16.10 -10.16
CA LEU A 510 -28.08 15.37 -11.25
C LEU A 510 -27.41 16.33 -12.24
N HIS A 511 -28.09 17.41 -12.64
CA HIS A 511 -27.47 18.43 -13.48
C HIS A 511 -26.26 19.09 -12.80
N ASP A 512 -26.33 19.40 -11.50
CA ASP A 512 -25.18 19.94 -10.77
C ASP A 512 -23.98 18.95 -10.76
N LYS A 513 -24.26 17.64 -10.74
CA LYS A 513 -23.23 16.59 -10.86
C LYS A 513 -22.67 16.49 -12.29
N VAL A 514 -23.49 16.70 -13.31
CA VAL A 514 -23.07 16.76 -14.72
C VAL A 514 -22.18 17.99 -14.96
N ASP A 515 -22.58 19.16 -14.47
CA ASP A 515 -21.77 20.39 -14.53
C ASP A 515 -20.41 20.21 -13.81
N LYS A 516 -20.40 19.42 -12.74
CA LYS A 516 -19.18 19.04 -12.03
C LYS A 516 -18.32 18.06 -12.83
N LEU A 517 -18.94 17.09 -13.52
CA LEU A 517 -18.23 16.17 -14.42
C LEU A 517 -17.56 16.92 -15.56
N GLU A 518 -18.22 17.89 -16.19
CA GLU A 518 -17.63 18.71 -17.25
C GLU A 518 -16.34 19.40 -16.79
N LYS A 519 -16.33 19.94 -15.56
CA LYS A 519 -15.12 20.50 -14.94
C LYS A 519 -14.05 19.43 -14.72
N HIS A 520 -14.41 18.22 -14.30
CA HIS A 520 -13.45 17.11 -14.14
C HIS A 520 -12.85 16.68 -15.48
N LEU A 521 -13.66 16.59 -16.55
CA LEU A 521 -13.21 16.29 -17.90
C LEU A 521 -12.21 17.34 -18.41
N SER A 522 -12.48 18.64 -18.15
CA SER A 522 -11.56 19.71 -18.53
C SER A 522 -10.16 19.57 -17.89
N VAL A 523 -10.09 19.02 -16.67
CA VAL A 523 -8.82 18.74 -16.00
C VAL A 523 -8.12 17.55 -16.62
N VAL A 524 -8.86 16.49 -16.96
CA VAL A 524 -8.28 15.32 -17.66
C VAL A 524 -7.78 15.71 -19.05
N GLU A 525 -8.48 16.58 -19.77
CA GLU A 525 -8.04 17.15 -21.05
C GLU A 525 -6.70 17.88 -20.92
N VAL A 526 -6.55 18.72 -19.89
CA VAL A 526 -5.28 19.39 -19.59
C VAL A 526 -4.18 18.37 -19.28
N LEU A 527 -4.47 17.34 -18.50
CA LEU A 527 -3.51 16.29 -18.17
C LEU A 527 -3.06 15.50 -19.42
N GLU A 528 -3.99 15.16 -20.31
CA GLU A 528 -3.72 14.49 -21.58
C GLU A 528 -2.88 15.36 -22.52
N LYS A 529 -3.23 16.65 -22.68
CA LYS A 529 -2.47 17.64 -23.47
C LYS A 529 -1.00 17.70 -23.08
N HIS A 530 -0.68 17.50 -21.79
CA HIS A 530 0.69 17.54 -21.29
C HIS A 530 1.38 16.16 -21.21
N GLY A 531 0.68 15.07 -21.51
CA GLY A 531 1.23 13.70 -21.50
C GLY A 531 1.15 12.98 -20.15
N LEU A 532 0.25 13.40 -19.26
CA LEU A 532 0.02 12.81 -17.94
C LEU A 532 -1.41 12.28 -17.79
N GLN A 533 -1.86 11.46 -18.73
CA GLN A 533 -3.18 10.83 -18.71
C GLN A 533 -3.48 10.17 -17.36
N LYS A 534 -4.71 10.37 -16.89
CA LYS A 534 -5.28 9.82 -15.67
C LYS A 534 -6.77 9.53 -15.86
N PRO A 535 -7.30 8.48 -15.24
CA PRO A 535 -8.74 8.23 -15.28
C PRO A 535 -9.49 9.33 -14.54
N ILE A 536 -10.73 9.59 -14.93
CA ILE A 536 -11.57 10.67 -14.35
C ILE A 536 -11.82 10.43 -12.85
N SER A 537 -11.89 9.16 -12.44
CA SER A 537 -11.98 8.73 -11.05
C SER A 537 -10.85 9.30 -10.19
N TYR A 538 -9.62 9.42 -10.72
CA TYR A 538 -8.48 10.02 -10.02
C TYR A 538 -8.73 11.51 -9.72
N VAL A 539 -9.26 12.27 -10.68
CA VAL A 539 -9.59 13.69 -10.49
C VAL A 539 -10.69 13.87 -9.43
N LYS A 540 -11.74 13.05 -9.49
CA LYS A 540 -12.81 13.04 -8.48
C LYS A 540 -12.29 12.75 -7.07
N ASN A 541 -11.35 11.82 -6.93
CA ASN A 541 -10.81 11.42 -5.63
C ASN A 541 -9.79 12.41 -5.07
N SER A 542 -9.00 13.06 -5.94
CA SER A 542 -7.95 14.01 -5.55
C SER A 542 -8.46 15.43 -5.31
N GLN A 543 -9.65 15.81 -5.80
CA GLN A 543 -10.17 17.20 -5.74
C GLN A 543 -10.18 17.81 -4.32
N SER A 544 -10.38 17.00 -3.28
CA SER A 544 -10.46 17.43 -1.88
C SER A 544 -9.18 17.15 -1.08
N ARG A 545 -8.19 16.45 -1.67
CA ARG A 545 -6.96 16.04 -1.02
C ARG A 545 -5.84 17.02 -1.39
N LYS A 546 -5.50 17.91 -0.47
CA LYS A 546 -4.54 18.99 -0.71
C LYS A 546 -3.17 18.46 -1.14
N GLU A 547 -2.69 17.38 -0.50
CA GLU A 547 -1.38 16.78 -0.78
C GLU A 547 -1.33 16.14 -2.17
N GLU A 548 -2.36 15.36 -2.55
CA GLU A 548 -2.44 14.71 -3.86
C GLU A 548 -2.60 15.74 -4.98
N ALA A 549 -3.44 16.75 -4.78
CA ALA A 549 -3.60 17.87 -5.70
C ALA A 549 -2.28 18.62 -5.92
N HIS A 550 -1.57 18.94 -4.82
CA HIS A 550 -0.26 19.61 -4.90
C HIS A 550 0.76 18.75 -5.64
N GLN A 551 0.84 17.46 -5.33
CA GLN A 551 1.75 16.53 -6.01
C GLN A 551 1.43 16.37 -7.50
N LEU A 552 0.14 16.42 -7.89
CA LEU A 552 -0.26 16.40 -9.30
C LEU A 552 0.27 17.64 -10.04
N MET A 553 0.09 18.84 -9.46
CA MET A 553 0.60 20.09 -10.03
C MET A 553 2.14 20.04 -10.20
N VAL A 554 2.86 19.55 -9.18
CA VAL A 554 4.32 19.37 -9.21
C VAL A 554 4.73 18.37 -10.30
N LYS A 555 4.04 17.22 -10.38
CA LYS A 555 4.31 16.20 -11.41
C LYS A 555 4.10 16.75 -12.81
N LEU A 556 3.03 17.52 -13.03
CA LEU A 556 2.73 18.17 -14.31
C LEU A 556 3.83 19.14 -14.72
N CYS A 557 4.25 20.03 -13.81
CA CYS A 557 5.32 20.98 -14.09
C CYS A 557 6.67 20.29 -14.35
N ARG A 558 7.03 19.29 -13.54
CA ARG A 558 8.27 18.53 -13.71
C ARG A 558 8.27 17.69 -14.98
N HIS A 559 7.14 17.12 -15.38
CA HIS A 559 7.02 16.38 -16.64
C HIS A 559 7.26 17.29 -17.84
N THR A 560 6.66 18.49 -17.84
CA THR A 560 6.92 19.51 -18.86
C THR A 560 8.37 19.98 -18.86
N GLY A 561 8.97 20.19 -17.68
CA GLY A 561 10.37 20.61 -17.55
C GLY A 561 11.40 19.57 -17.99
N ARG A 562 11.04 18.29 -18.05
CA ARG A 562 11.91 17.20 -18.51
C ARG A 562 11.82 16.92 -20.01
N LYS A 563 10.95 17.61 -20.75
CA LYS A 563 10.85 17.43 -22.21
C LYS A 563 12.17 17.83 -22.88
N ASN A 564 12.62 17.02 -23.84
CA ASN A 564 13.82 17.27 -24.62
C ASN A 564 13.44 17.24 -26.12
N PRO A 565 13.59 18.34 -26.88
CA PRO A 565 14.21 19.62 -26.51
C PRO A 565 13.41 20.43 -25.46
N PRO A 566 14.04 21.39 -24.76
CA PRO A 566 13.38 22.24 -23.78
C PRO A 566 12.21 23.00 -24.41
N VAL A 567 11.10 23.07 -23.68
CA VAL A 567 9.91 23.79 -24.16
C VAL A 567 10.12 25.30 -24.18
N SER A 568 9.43 26.00 -25.09
CA SER A 568 9.49 27.46 -25.20
C SER A 568 8.79 28.16 -24.05
N GLU A 569 9.10 29.44 -23.85
CA GLU A 569 8.42 30.31 -22.88
C GLU A 569 6.90 30.35 -23.08
N THR A 570 6.42 30.33 -24.33
CA THR A 570 4.98 30.31 -24.65
C THR A 570 4.26 29.07 -24.11
N VAL A 571 4.91 27.90 -24.20
CA VAL A 571 4.37 26.64 -23.66
C VAL A 571 4.37 26.66 -22.14
N TRP A 572 5.42 27.20 -21.51
CA TRP A 572 5.45 27.41 -20.06
C TRP A 572 4.34 28.35 -19.57
N ARG A 573 4.13 29.48 -20.24
CA ARG A 573 3.03 30.41 -19.90
C ARG A 573 1.65 29.76 -20.10
N GLY A 574 1.49 28.95 -21.14
CA GLY A 574 0.29 28.13 -21.35
C GLY A 574 0.06 27.14 -20.22
N LEU A 575 1.12 26.45 -19.75
CA LEU A 575 1.04 25.55 -18.61
C LEU A 575 0.64 26.27 -17.32
N LEU A 576 1.17 27.46 -17.04
CA LEU A 576 0.75 28.24 -15.87
C LEU A 576 -0.75 28.53 -15.90
N GLN A 577 -1.28 28.88 -17.08
CA GLN A 577 -2.71 29.11 -17.23
C GLN A 577 -3.53 27.83 -17.04
N ASP A 578 -3.07 26.71 -17.62
CA ASP A 578 -3.69 25.40 -17.42
C ASP A 578 -3.73 25.00 -15.92
N LEU A 579 -2.66 25.25 -15.15
CA LEU A 579 -2.62 25.00 -13.70
C LEU A 579 -3.64 25.86 -12.93
N LEU A 580 -3.78 27.13 -13.30
CA LEU A 580 -4.72 28.07 -12.69
C LEU A 580 -6.17 27.69 -13.03
N ASP A 581 -6.42 27.25 -14.25
CA ASP A 581 -7.73 26.78 -14.68
C ASP A 581 -8.11 25.48 -13.95
N MET A 582 -7.18 24.52 -13.82
CA MET A 582 -7.37 23.32 -12.98
C MET A 582 -7.67 23.67 -11.51
N GLN A 583 -6.94 24.65 -10.94
CA GLN A 583 -7.14 25.12 -9.56
C GLN A 583 -8.51 25.78 -9.37
N LYS A 584 -8.92 26.63 -10.32
CA LYS A 584 -10.20 27.34 -10.28
C LYS A 584 -11.39 26.40 -10.46
N ASN A 585 -11.28 25.43 -11.37
CA ASN A 585 -12.40 24.57 -11.76
C ASN A 585 -12.61 23.39 -10.79
N VAL A 586 -11.53 22.76 -10.32
CA VAL A 586 -11.61 21.51 -9.54
C VAL A 586 -10.82 21.56 -8.23
N TYR A 587 -9.55 21.99 -8.27
CA TYR A 587 -8.66 21.92 -7.11
C TYR A 587 -8.71 23.17 -6.22
N SER A 588 -9.92 23.57 -5.81
CA SER A 588 -10.15 24.74 -4.94
C SER A 588 -9.55 24.57 -3.52
N CYS A 589 -9.13 23.36 -3.15
CA CYS A 589 -8.35 23.09 -1.93
C CYS A 589 -6.93 23.68 -1.97
N LEU A 590 -6.43 24.06 -3.15
CA LEU A 590 -5.16 24.77 -3.34
C LEU A 590 -5.42 26.28 -3.49
N LYS A 591 -4.53 27.08 -2.92
CA LYS A 591 -4.50 28.53 -3.18
C LYS A 591 -3.82 28.80 -4.52
N SER A 592 -4.25 29.83 -5.26
CA SER A 592 -3.61 30.25 -6.51
C SER A 592 -2.11 30.55 -6.35
N GLU A 593 -1.70 31.08 -5.18
CA GLU A 593 -0.29 31.30 -4.82
C GLU A 593 0.56 30.02 -4.89
N MET A 594 0.01 28.87 -4.51
CA MET A 594 0.72 27.58 -4.54
C MET A 594 1.01 27.16 -5.99
N CYS A 595 0.09 27.40 -6.93
CA CYS A 595 0.31 27.10 -8.34
C CYS A 595 1.48 27.92 -8.90
N HIS A 596 1.58 29.19 -8.53
CA HIS A 596 2.70 30.04 -8.92
C HIS A 596 4.02 29.58 -8.29
N GLN A 597 4.02 29.18 -7.01
CA GLN A 597 5.20 28.64 -6.33
C GLN A 597 5.69 27.35 -6.98
N VAL A 598 4.81 26.36 -7.21
CA VAL A 598 5.15 25.09 -7.87
C VAL A 598 5.69 25.30 -9.29
N PHE A 599 5.07 26.24 -10.02
CA PHE A 599 5.50 26.61 -11.36
C PHE A 599 6.91 27.23 -11.35
N VAL A 600 7.16 28.20 -10.46
CA VAL A 600 8.47 28.85 -10.29
C VAL A 600 9.54 27.84 -9.83
N GLU A 601 9.24 27.00 -8.85
CA GLU A 601 10.14 25.91 -8.40
C GLU A 601 10.56 25.04 -9.58
N SER A 602 9.60 24.64 -10.41
CA SER A 602 9.86 23.78 -11.57
C SER A 602 10.67 24.47 -12.66
N LEU A 603 10.47 25.78 -12.87
CA LEU A 603 11.31 26.57 -13.78
C LEU A 603 12.75 26.65 -13.26
N LEU A 604 12.94 26.90 -11.96
CA LEU A 604 14.25 26.95 -11.32
C LEU A 604 14.98 25.61 -11.45
N CYS A 605 14.30 24.48 -11.27
CA CYS A 605 14.88 23.13 -11.36
C CYS A 605 14.87 22.52 -12.78
N SER A 606 14.60 23.30 -13.83
CA SER A 606 14.47 22.80 -15.22
C SER A 606 15.79 22.54 -15.96
N ASN A 607 16.94 22.69 -15.30
CA ASN A 607 18.28 22.57 -15.89
C ASN A 607 18.56 23.51 -17.08
N CYS A 608 17.82 24.63 -17.20
CA CYS A 608 17.93 25.59 -18.29
C CYS A 608 18.01 27.03 -17.76
N VAL A 609 19.04 27.78 -18.19
CA VAL A 609 19.27 29.16 -17.71
C VAL A 609 18.17 30.13 -18.15
N GLU A 610 17.59 29.95 -19.34
CA GLU A 610 16.50 30.83 -19.81
C GLU A 610 15.23 30.65 -18.95
N ASN A 611 14.94 29.42 -18.52
CA ASN A 611 13.84 29.15 -17.60
C ASN A 611 14.09 29.72 -16.20
N VAL A 612 15.35 29.67 -15.71
CA VAL A 612 15.75 30.34 -14.46
C VAL A 612 15.53 31.86 -14.56
N ARG A 613 15.83 32.49 -15.70
CA ARG A 613 15.53 33.91 -15.92
C ARG A 613 14.02 34.19 -15.95
N LEU A 614 13.23 33.32 -16.58
CA LEU A 614 11.78 33.43 -16.59
C LEU A 614 11.21 33.32 -15.16
N ALA A 615 11.73 32.42 -14.33
CA ALA A 615 11.36 32.31 -12.92
C ALA A 615 11.60 33.65 -12.18
N GLY A 616 12.74 34.31 -12.43
CA GLY A 616 13.04 35.63 -11.88
C GLY A 616 12.02 36.71 -12.23
N GLN A 617 11.40 36.66 -13.42
CA GLN A 617 10.36 37.61 -13.80
C GLN A 617 9.03 37.41 -13.05
N LEU A 618 8.82 36.21 -12.50
CA LEU A 618 7.61 35.79 -11.78
C LEU A 618 7.78 35.82 -10.25
N MET A 619 8.93 36.29 -9.76
CA MET A 619 9.27 36.37 -8.34
C MET A 619 9.55 37.82 -7.92
N HIS A 620 9.39 38.11 -6.62
CA HIS A 620 9.95 39.32 -6.03
C HIS A 620 11.42 39.06 -5.65
N CYS A 621 12.34 39.76 -6.32
CA CYS A 621 13.79 39.57 -6.18
C CYS A 621 14.49 40.51 -5.17
N SER A 622 13.76 41.45 -4.57
CA SER A 622 14.28 42.40 -3.57
C SER A 622 13.21 42.74 -2.53
N LYS A 623 13.61 42.93 -1.27
CA LYS A 623 12.73 43.28 -0.15
C LYS A 623 12.18 44.71 -0.24
N VAL A 624 12.92 45.60 -0.90
CA VAL A 624 12.50 46.98 -1.15
C VAL A 624 11.99 47.05 -2.58
N SER A 625 10.67 47.11 -2.75
CA SER A 625 10.04 47.19 -4.07
C SER A 625 10.37 48.51 -4.78
N GLN A 626 11.49 48.53 -5.50
CA GLN A 626 11.67 49.33 -6.72
C GLN A 626 11.76 48.36 -7.88
N ASP A 627 10.60 48.00 -8.43
CA ASP A 627 10.54 47.44 -9.79
C ASP A 627 10.99 48.55 -10.75
N VAL A 628 12.30 48.69 -10.98
CA VAL A 628 12.79 49.40 -12.17
C VAL A 628 12.48 48.48 -13.35
N PRO A 629 11.65 48.89 -14.31
CA PRO A 629 11.33 48.07 -15.46
C PRO A 629 12.58 47.98 -16.35
N VAL A 630 13.37 46.94 -16.17
CA VAL A 630 14.41 46.55 -17.15
C VAL A 630 13.71 45.85 -18.30
N SER A 631 13.04 46.64 -19.14
CA SER A 631 12.93 46.52 -20.61
C SER A 631 11.66 47.20 -21.11
N LEU A 632 11.83 48.22 -21.95
CA LEU A 632 10.78 49.03 -22.57
C LEU A 632 10.03 48.32 -23.73
N SER A 633 10.02 46.99 -23.79
CA SER A 633 9.51 46.25 -24.96
C SER A 633 8.25 45.40 -24.76
N PHE A 634 7.63 45.34 -23.58
CA PHE A 634 6.42 44.53 -23.37
C PHE A 634 5.25 45.34 -22.80
N ARG A 635 4.56 46.09 -23.67
CA ARG A 635 3.17 46.50 -23.43
C ARG A 635 2.25 45.33 -23.80
N GLY A 636 2.00 44.45 -22.84
CA GLY A 636 0.87 43.52 -22.84
C GLY A 636 0.21 43.58 -21.46
N LYS A 637 -1.05 44.01 -21.40
CA LYS A 637 -1.83 44.17 -20.17
C LYS A 637 -1.87 42.88 -19.35
N GLY A 638 -1.45 42.95 -18.09
CA GLY A 638 -1.67 41.93 -17.07
C GLY A 638 -0.58 41.98 -16.00
N TYR A 639 -0.90 42.54 -14.83
CA TYR A 639 -0.06 42.39 -13.64
C TYR A 639 -0.02 40.89 -13.30
N ALA A 640 1.02 40.17 -13.76
CA ALA A 640 1.23 38.79 -13.38
C ALA A 640 1.46 38.74 -11.87
N VAL A 641 0.70 37.89 -11.16
CA VAL A 641 0.88 37.67 -9.71
C VAL A 641 2.28 37.12 -9.51
N LYS A 642 3.14 37.88 -8.83
CA LYS A 642 4.51 37.47 -8.49
C LYS A 642 4.51 36.68 -7.18
N VAL A 643 5.39 35.70 -7.06
CA VAL A 643 5.64 34.99 -5.80
C VAL A 643 6.22 35.96 -4.78
N ALA A 644 5.71 35.91 -3.54
CA ALA A 644 6.17 36.78 -2.44
C ALA A 644 7.69 36.66 -2.19
N TYR A 645 8.32 37.74 -1.70
CA TYR A 645 9.77 37.80 -1.52
C TYR A 645 10.31 36.68 -0.64
N GLU A 646 9.72 36.46 0.55
CA GLU A 646 10.18 35.41 1.48
C GLU A 646 10.12 34.01 0.84
N SER A 647 9.03 33.67 0.16
CA SER A 647 8.93 32.40 -0.60
C SER A 647 9.88 32.33 -1.79
N SER A 648 10.18 33.46 -2.44
CA SER A 648 11.14 33.52 -3.55
C SER A 648 12.56 33.18 -3.07
N VAL A 649 12.96 33.71 -1.91
CA VAL A 649 14.26 33.39 -1.27
C VAL A 649 14.33 31.90 -0.93
N GLU A 650 13.27 31.33 -0.34
CA GLU A 650 13.21 29.90 -0.01
C GLU A 650 13.33 28.99 -1.25
N LEU A 651 12.58 29.29 -2.31
CA LEU A 651 12.61 28.53 -3.57
C LEU A 651 13.97 28.61 -4.26
N VAL A 652 14.59 29.80 -4.30
CA VAL A 652 15.93 30.00 -4.86
C VAL A 652 16.98 29.22 -4.08
N LEU A 653 16.93 29.28 -2.74
CA LEU A 653 17.85 28.51 -1.89
C LEU A 653 17.68 27.01 -2.11
N ALA A 654 16.44 26.51 -2.15
CA ALA A 654 16.18 25.09 -2.37
C ALA A 654 16.75 24.61 -3.71
N ALA A 655 16.45 25.32 -4.81
CA ALA A 655 16.95 24.98 -6.15
C ALA A 655 18.49 25.08 -6.22
N ALA A 656 19.09 26.13 -5.67
CA ALA A 656 20.54 26.31 -5.67
C ALA A 656 21.25 25.20 -4.88
N ARG A 657 20.70 24.79 -3.74
CA ARG A 657 21.20 23.66 -2.94
C ARG A 657 21.08 22.35 -3.69
N GLU A 658 19.98 22.11 -4.40
CA GLU A 658 19.79 20.91 -5.22
C GLU A 658 20.85 20.82 -6.32
N TYR A 659 21.07 21.90 -7.08
CA TYR A 659 22.12 21.95 -8.10
C TYR A 659 23.53 21.80 -7.51
N PHE A 660 23.81 22.47 -6.40
CA PHE A 660 25.10 22.37 -5.73
C PHE A 660 25.37 20.94 -5.24
N ASN A 661 24.39 20.30 -4.61
CA ASN A 661 24.52 18.94 -4.07
C ASN A 661 24.61 17.87 -5.16
N SER A 662 24.02 18.12 -6.33
CA SER A 662 24.04 17.22 -7.48
C SER A 662 25.30 17.37 -8.34
N SER A 663 26.09 18.43 -8.11
CA SER A 663 27.29 18.71 -8.88
C SER A 663 28.44 17.75 -8.53
N THR A 664 29.14 17.28 -9.56
CA THR A 664 30.30 16.38 -9.43
C THR A 664 31.64 17.12 -9.34
N SER A 665 31.70 18.39 -9.78
CA SER A 665 32.92 19.21 -9.83
C SER A 665 32.59 20.70 -9.93
N LEU A 666 33.57 21.59 -9.77
CA LEU A 666 33.34 23.03 -9.97
C LEU A 666 32.93 23.37 -11.42
N THR A 667 33.39 22.59 -12.40
CA THR A 667 33.13 22.80 -13.83
C THR A 667 31.78 22.25 -14.31
N ASP A 668 31.03 21.57 -13.44
CA ASP A 668 29.72 21.00 -13.74
C ASP A 668 28.72 22.12 -14.13
N PRO A 669 27.92 21.96 -15.22
CA PRO A 669 26.88 22.91 -15.59
C PRO A 669 25.91 23.27 -14.44
N CYS A 670 25.67 22.35 -13.51
CA CYS A 670 24.84 22.57 -12.33
C CYS A 670 25.39 23.68 -11.43
N MET A 671 26.72 23.85 -11.32
CA MET A 671 27.31 24.93 -10.52
C MET A 671 26.97 26.32 -11.08
N ARG A 672 26.94 26.43 -12.41
CA ARG A 672 26.53 27.66 -13.08
C ARG A 672 25.03 27.95 -12.87
N LEU A 673 24.19 26.92 -12.83
CA LEU A 673 22.77 27.04 -12.54
C LEU A 673 22.51 27.41 -11.07
N ALA A 674 23.21 26.79 -10.12
CA ALA A 674 23.15 27.14 -8.71
C ALA A 674 23.49 28.62 -8.50
N ARG A 675 24.56 29.11 -9.14
CA ARG A 675 24.94 30.53 -9.12
C ARG A 675 23.88 31.41 -9.78
N ALA A 676 23.34 31.00 -10.93
CA ALA A 676 22.29 31.76 -11.62
C ALA A 676 21.01 31.88 -10.78
N CYS A 677 20.61 30.83 -10.06
CA CYS A 677 19.49 30.87 -9.12
C CYS A 677 19.76 31.87 -7.99
N LEU A 678 20.89 31.76 -7.30
CA LEU A 678 21.24 32.63 -6.16
C LEU A 678 21.31 34.11 -6.57
N GLN A 679 21.82 34.40 -7.77
CA GLN A 679 21.92 35.76 -8.33
C GLN A 679 20.58 36.37 -8.74
N LEU A 680 19.47 35.61 -8.73
CA LEU A 680 18.14 36.19 -8.96
C LEU A 680 17.73 37.14 -7.82
N ILE A 681 18.14 36.87 -6.57
CA ILE A 681 17.86 37.71 -5.41
C ILE A 681 18.93 38.80 -5.32
N THR A 682 18.54 40.05 -5.61
CA THR A 682 19.51 41.13 -5.83
C THR A 682 20.02 41.78 -4.55
N ASP A 683 19.26 41.70 -3.46
CA ASP A 683 19.63 42.25 -2.15
C ASP A 683 20.44 41.29 -1.27
N CYS A 684 20.73 40.08 -1.78
CA CYS A 684 21.64 39.08 -1.20
C CYS A 684 21.52 38.92 0.33
N PRO A 685 20.38 38.38 0.84
CA PRO A 685 20.22 38.14 2.27
C PRO A 685 21.30 37.15 2.78
N PRO A 686 21.60 37.14 4.10
CA PRO A 686 22.69 36.35 4.67
C PRO A 686 22.69 34.88 4.20
N ALA A 687 21.52 34.23 4.18
CA ALA A 687 21.35 32.84 3.73
C ALA A 687 21.78 32.61 2.26
N ILE A 688 21.53 33.55 1.36
CA ILE A 688 21.97 33.49 -0.05
C ILE A 688 23.48 33.70 -0.13
N GLN A 689 24.01 34.64 0.65
CA GLN A 689 25.45 34.89 0.71
C GLN A 689 26.22 33.67 1.19
N GLU A 690 25.74 32.89 2.17
CA GLU A 690 26.47 31.68 2.63
C GLU A 690 26.60 30.63 1.52
N GLU A 691 25.57 30.47 0.69
CA GLU A 691 25.62 29.55 -0.44
C GLU A 691 26.57 30.03 -1.54
N LEU A 692 26.63 31.35 -1.79
CA LEU A 692 27.61 31.97 -2.69
C LEU A 692 29.05 31.87 -2.15
N ASP A 693 29.23 32.05 -0.84
CA ASP A 693 30.52 31.88 -0.15
C ASP A 693 31.01 30.44 -0.32
N LEU A 694 30.12 29.45 -0.16
CA LEU A 694 30.44 28.04 -0.32
C LEU A 694 30.84 27.68 -1.76
N ILE A 695 30.15 28.23 -2.76
CA ILE A 695 30.55 28.10 -4.18
C ILE A 695 31.92 28.73 -4.41
N SER A 696 32.21 29.87 -3.79
CA SER A 696 33.50 30.57 -3.92
C SER A 696 34.64 29.86 -3.16
N ALA A 697 34.33 29.18 -2.06
CA ALA A 697 35.28 28.37 -1.32
C ALA A 697 35.79 27.19 -2.17
N LEU A 698 34.92 26.57 -2.99
CA LEU A 698 35.32 25.49 -3.90
C LEU A 698 36.39 25.94 -4.91
N SER A 699 36.25 27.14 -5.49
CA SER A 699 37.30 27.67 -6.39
C SER A 699 38.63 27.85 -5.67
N GLN A 700 38.61 28.32 -4.42
CA GLN A 700 39.85 28.49 -3.65
C GLN A 700 40.45 27.15 -3.18
N LEU A 701 39.64 26.11 -2.96
CA LEU A 701 40.13 24.75 -2.66
C LEU A 701 40.82 24.12 -3.87
N GLU A 702 40.31 24.37 -5.08
CA GLU A 702 40.92 23.89 -6.33
C GLU A 702 42.30 24.53 -6.57
N ASP A 703 42.50 25.79 -6.18
CA ASP A 703 43.82 26.47 -6.22
C ASP A 703 44.89 25.74 -5.38
N PHE A 704 44.49 25.04 -4.31
CA PHE A 704 45.36 24.17 -3.49
C PHE A 704 45.37 22.70 -3.94
N SER A 705 44.80 22.40 -5.12
CA SER A 705 44.69 21.05 -5.69
C SER A 705 43.85 20.08 -4.84
N ILE A 706 42.88 20.58 -4.08
CA ILE A 706 41.90 19.74 -3.37
C ILE A 706 40.69 19.50 -4.26
N CYS A 707 40.60 18.29 -4.81
CA CYS A 707 39.45 17.85 -5.59
C CYS A 707 38.42 17.15 -4.67
N ILE A 708 37.53 17.93 -4.07
CA ILE A 708 36.46 17.46 -3.17
C ILE A 708 35.07 17.68 -3.79
N LEU A 709 34.13 16.76 -3.57
CA LEU A 709 32.77 16.96 -4.07
C LEU A 709 32.10 18.13 -3.32
N PRO A 710 31.33 19.00 -4.01
CA PRO A 710 30.57 20.07 -3.38
C PRO A 710 29.75 19.62 -2.16
N LEU A 711 29.01 18.51 -2.30
CA LEU A 711 28.22 17.92 -1.21
C LEU A 711 29.07 17.55 0.00
N GLN A 712 30.28 17.03 -0.20
CA GLN A 712 31.18 16.67 0.90
C GLN A 712 31.62 17.92 1.66
N VAL A 713 31.94 19.02 0.98
CA VAL A 713 32.27 20.30 1.65
C VAL A 713 31.11 20.76 2.52
N ARG A 714 29.87 20.71 2.02
CA ARG A 714 28.67 21.09 2.79
C ARG A 714 28.50 20.24 4.06
N LEU A 715 28.75 18.94 3.98
CA LEU A 715 28.54 17.99 5.08
C LEU A 715 29.70 17.93 6.09
N ARG A 716 30.84 18.61 5.86
CA ARG A 716 31.95 18.65 6.81
C ARG A 716 31.55 19.37 8.10
N SER A 717 31.58 18.65 9.22
CA SER A 717 31.34 19.19 10.58
C SER A 717 32.51 20.05 11.05
N ASN A 718 33.75 19.55 10.94
CA ASN A 718 34.94 20.34 11.19
C ASN A 718 35.43 21.02 9.91
N ARG A 719 35.00 22.27 9.68
CA ARG A 719 35.42 23.06 8.50
C ARG A 719 36.90 23.43 8.50
N LEU A 720 37.56 23.44 9.67
CA LEU A 720 39.00 23.68 9.78
C LEU A 720 39.82 22.56 9.12
N SER A 721 39.32 21.32 9.13
CA SER A 721 40.01 20.17 8.51
C SER A 721 40.29 20.34 7.02
N LEU A 722 39.48 21.14 6.30
CA LEU A 722 39.73 21.46 4.89
C LEU A 722 40.94 22.38 4.72
N ILE A 723 41.19 23.26 5.70
CA ILE A 723 42.41 24.09 5.75
C ILE A 723 43.63 23.21 6.06
N GLU A 724 43.51 22.26 7.00
CA GLU A 724 44.56 21.27 7.28
C GLU A 724 44.91 20.43 6.04
N GLU A 725 43.90 20.04 5.25
CA GLU A 725 44.09 19.33 3.98
C GLU A 725 44.84 20.21 2.95
N CYS A 726 44.54 21.51 2.85
CA CYS A 726 45.31 22.44 2.00
C CYS A 726 46.79 22.48 2.40
N ILE A 727 47.04 22.53 3.71
CA ILE A 727 48.37 22.64 4.28
C ILE A 727 49.19 21.35 4.07
N THR A 728 48.55 20.20 4.17
CA THR A 728 49.20 18.90 3.97
C THR A 728 49.49 18.61 2.49
N GLN A 729 48.55 18.96 1.59
CA GLN A 729 48.70 18.75 0.16
C GLN A 729 49.73 19.70 -0.48
N CYS A 730 49.85 20.93 0.04
CA CYS A 730 50.79 21.94 -0.45
C CYS A 730 51.79 22.33 0.65
N SER A 731 53.02 21.81 0.55
CA SER A 731 54.06 22.00 1.56
C SER A 731 54.45 23.47 1.80
N THR A 732 54.19 24.37 0.85
CA THR A 732 54.45 25.82 0.95
C THR A 732 53.21 26.65 1.30
N ALA A 733 52.06 26.02 1.56
CA ALA A 733 50.79 26.71 1.85
C ALA A 733 50.90 27.67 3.06
N TYR A 734 51.76 27.36 4.03
CA TYR A 734 52.04 28.21 5.19
C TYR A 734 52.57 29.62 4.84
N LYS A 735 53.06 29.83 3.61
CA LYS A 735 53.48 31.15 3.10
C LYS A 735 52.32 31.97 2.52
N GLN A 736 51.16 31.36 2.31
CA GLN A 736 49.98 31.98 1.70
C GLN A 736 48.89 32.24 2.75
N SER A 737 49.24 32.87 3.88
CA SER A 737 48.29 33.08 5.00
C SER A 737 47.05 33.88 4.59
N ALA A 738 47.19 34.88 3.71
CA ALA A 738 46.06 35.70 3.27
C ALA A 738 45.00 34.89 2.50
N THR A 739 45.40 33.96 1.62
CA THR A 739 44.45 33.14 0.85
C THR A 739 43.80 32.09 1.74
N LEU A 740 44.54 31.44 2.64
CA LEU A 740 43.97 30.47 3.58
C LEU A 740 43.04 31.10 4.61
N LEU A 741 43.32 32.33 5.05
CA LEU A 741 42.39 33.11 5.90
C LEU A 741 41.12 33.52 5.14
N SER A 742 41.25 33.90 3.86
CA SER A 742 40.10 34.14 2.99
C SER A 742 39.26 32.87 2.82
N LEU A 743 39.90 31.72 2.57
CA LEU A 743 39.22 30.44 2.43
C LEU A 743 38.51 30.04 3.72
N ALA A 744 39.16 30.18 4.88
CA ALA A 744 38.57 29.91 6.19
C ALA A 744 37.38 30.83 6.48
N SER A 745 37.42 32.08 6.01
CA SER A 745 36.29 33.02 6.05
C SER A 745 35.11 32.52 5.22
N LEU A 746 35.34 32.14 3.96
CA LEU A 746 34.31 31.61 3.05
C LEU A 746 33.71 30.30 3.58
N LEU A 747 34.53 29.43 4.18
CA LEU A 747 34.10 28.20 4.83
C LEU A 747 33.47 28.41 6.21
N ARG A 748 33.50 29.65 6.72
CA ARG A 748 33.00 30.05 8.05
C ARG A 748 33.54 29.19 9.18
N VAL A 749 34.84 28.93 9.14
CA VAL A 749 35.56 28.29 10.23
C VAL A 749 35.33 29.10 11.51
N SER A 750 34.93 28.43 12.60
CA SER A 750 34.53 29.05 13.87
C SER A 750 33.32 30.01 13.80
N GLY A 751 32.41 29.83 12.83
CA GLY A 751 31.18 30.62 12.73
C GLY A 751 31.49 32.10 12.53
N ASP A 752 30.88 32.99 13.31
CA ASP A 752 31.10 34.44 13.25
C ASP A 752 32.33 34.93 14.05
N ASN A 753 33.03 34.03 14.75
CA ASN A 753 34.17 34.39 15.58
C ASN A 753 35.44 34.60 14.73
N ASN A 754 35.60 35.83 14.22
CA ASN A 754 36.74 36.18 13.36
C ASN A 754 38.09 36.05 14.07
N THR A 755 38.17 36.39 15.37
CA THR A 755 39.41 36.27 16.13
C THR A 755 39.78 34.81 16.38
N GLY A 756 38.80 33.98 16.75
CA GLY A 756 38.97 32.53 16.87
C GLY A 756 39.39 31.86 15.56
N ARG A 757 38.78 32.26 14.44
CA ARG A 757 39.14 31.78 13.10
C ARG A 757 40.57 32.11 12.73
N LYS A 758 40.95 33.39 12.87
CA LYS A 758 42.31 33.85 12.55
C LYS A 758 43.34 33.13 13.42
N GLY A 759 43.05 32.98 14.71
CA GLY A 759 43.91 32.26 15.67
C GLY A 759 44.14 30.80 15.28
N GLN A 760 43.07 30.04 14.98
CA GLN A 760 43.17 28.64 14.58
C GLN A 760 43.97 28.45 13.30
N VAL A 761 43.70 29.26 12.25
CA VAL A 761 44.41 29.15 10.98
C VAL A 761 45.88 29.50 11.16
N LEU A 762 46.21 30.63 11.78
CA LEU A 762 47.60 31.03 11.98
C LEU A 762 48.39 30.03 12.85
N THR A 763 47.75 29.39 13.83
CA THR A 763 48.39 28.34 14.65
C THR A 763 48.80 27.16 13.77
N LEU A 764 47.90 26.66 12.89
CA LEU A 764 48.23 25.59 11.95
C LEU A 764 49.34 25.98 10.98
N LEU A 765 49.36 27.23 10.49
CA LEU A 765 50.43 27.71 9.61
C LEU A 765 51.77 27.83 10.34
N ALA A 766 51.77 28.29 11.59
CA ALA A 766 52.96 28.35 12.42
C ALA A 766 53.55 26.95 12.67
N GLU A 767 52.71 25.98 13.03
CA GLU A 767 53.11 24.59 13.23
C GLU A 767 53.66 23.96 11.94
N GLN A 768 53.02 24.19 10.79
CA GLN A 768 53.52 23.67 9.53
C GLN A 768 54.85 24.32 9.12
N ALA A 769 54.98 25.63 9.30
CA ALA A 769 56.24 26.34 9.03
C ALA A 769 57.38 25.77 9.90
N LEU A 770 57.09 25.47 11.18
CA LEU A 770 58.02 24.84 12.10
C LEU A 770 58.42 23.42 11.65
N LYS A 771 57.46 22.59 11.24
CA LYS A 771 57.72 21.24 10.67
C LYS A 771 58.60 21.31 9.42
N CYS A 772 58.42 22.34 8.59
CA CYS A 772 59.25 22.60 7.41
C CYS A 772 60.62 23.26 7.73
N LEU A 773 60.95 23.45 9.01
CA LEU A 773 62.17 24.12 9.50
C LEU A 773 62.30 25.58 9.01
N ASP A 774 61.18 26.23 8.65
CA ASP A 774 61.11 27.63 8.27
C ASP A 774 60.79 28.48 9.51
N PHE A 775 61.78 28.58 10.41
CA PHE A 775 61.63 29.23 11.71
C PHE A 775 61.21 30.70 11.61
N LYS A 776 61.65 31.41 10.56
CA LYS A 776 61.26 32.81 10.32
C LYS A 776 59.78 32.93 9.99
N ALA A 777 59.26 32.09 9.10
CA ALA A 777 57.85 32.09 8.77
C ALA A 777 56.99 31.64 9.97
N SER A 778 57.47 30.65 10.74
CA SER A 778 56.81 30.24 11.99
C SER A 778 56.75 31.38 13.00
N TYR A 779 57.83 32.13 13.18
CA TYR A 779 57.86 33.28 14.09
C TYR A 779 56.90 34.38 13.66
N ILE A 780 56.83 34.73 12.36
CA ILE A 780 55.90 35.76 11.87
C ILE A 780 54.45 35.42 12.27
N HIS A 781 54.03 34.17 12.08
CA HIS A 781 52.69 33.73 12.50
C HIS A 781 52.51 33.74 14.02
N CYS A 782 53.52 33.29 14.78
CA CYS A 782 53.50 33.37 16.25
C CYS A 782 53.43 34.83 16.75
N GLN A 783 54.14 35.76 16.11
CA GLN A 783 54.15 37.18 16.44
C GLN A 783 52.75 37.78 16.24
N ASP A 784 52.08 37.46 15.12
CA ASP A 784 50.70 37.88 14.86
C ASP A 784 49.72 37.32 15.91
N LEU A 785 49.92 36.07 16.35
CA LEU A 785 49.13 35.42 17.40
C LEU A 785 49.36 36.07 18.78
N MET A 786 50.62 36.36 19.10
CA MET A 786 51.03 37.02 20.35
C MET A 786 50.51 38.45 20.42
N ALA A 787 50.64 39.22 19.34
CA ALA A 787 50.12 40.59 19.26
C ALA A 787 48.58 40.63 19.38
N ALA A 788 47.90 39.59 18.92
CA ALA A 788 46.46 39.42 19.08
C ALA A 788 46.05 38.87 20.46
N GLY A 789 46.99 38.49 21.32
CA GLY A 789 46.72 37.89 22.63
C GLY A 789 46.04 36.52 22.55
N TYR A 790 46.26 35.74 21.49
CA TYR A 790 45.58 34.45 21.29
C TYR A 790 46.21 33.35 22.15
N SER A 791 45.67 33.15 23.35
CA SER A 791 46.23 32.23 24.35
C SER A 791 46.45 30.78 23.89
N PRO A 792 45.62 30.15 23.02
CA PRO A 792 45.87 28.78 22.57
C PRO A 792 47.16 28.61 21.77
N ALA A 793 47.77 29.69 21.27
CA ALA A 793 49.06 29.64 20.57
C ALA A 793 50.25 29.35 21.49
N TRP A 794 50.07 29.24 22.82
CA TRP A 794 51.15 28.98 23.77
C TRP A 794 51.98 27.75 23.39
N GLU A 795 51.35 26.71 22.83
CA GLU A 795 52.01 25.44 22.51
C GLU A 795 52.98 25.61 21.33
N VAL A 796 52.54 26.22 20.23
CA VAL A 796 53.41 26.48 19.07
C VAL A 796 54.50 27.52 19.39
N CYS A 797 54.20 28.54 20.20
CA CYS A 797 55.20 29.47 20.70
C CYS A 797 56.24 28.76 21.57
N SER A 798 55.81 27.86 22.45
CA SER A 798 56.70 27.01 23.25
C SER A 798 57.61 26.15 22.38
N LEU A 799 57.06 25.46 21.37
CA LEU A 799 57.84 24.60 20.48
C LEU A 799 58.90 25.39 19.69
N LEU A 800 58.55 26.57 19.16
CA LEU A 800 59.49 27.44 18.48
C LEU A 800 60.54 28.03 19.44
N GLY A 801 60.14 28.43 20.65
CA GLY A 801 61.03 28.96 21.69
C GLY A 801 62.07 27.94 22.19
N GLN A 802 61.71 26.66 22.22
CA GLN A 802 62.61 25.56 22.60
C GLN A 802 63.47 25.04 21.44
N SER A 803 63.20 25.47 20.20
CA SER A 803 63.89 24.97 19.02
C SER A 803 65.35 25.43 18.95
N GLU A 804 66.30 24.51 19.14
CA GLU A 804 67.74 24.80 19.03
C GLU A 804 68.15 25.27 17.62
N GLY A 805 67.39 24.89 16.59
CA GLY A 805 67.61 25.31 15.20
C GLY A 805 67.37 26.81 14.97
N TYR A 806 66.60 27.47 15.84
CA TYR A 806 66.37 28.91 15.78
C TYR A 806 67.42 29.64 16.62
N ARG A 807 68.29 30.39 15.95
CA ARG A 807 69.49 30.99 16.56
C ARG A 807 69.22 32.30 17.31
N ASP A 808 68.06 32.89 17.10
CA ASP A 808 67.69 34.17 17.71
C ASP A 808 67.22 33.94 19.15
N LEU A 809 68.12 34.20 20.11
CA LEU A 809 67.86 33.93 21.52
C LEU A 809 66.88 34.92 22.13
N GLU A 810 66.88 36.18 21.68
CA GLU A 810 65.95 37.22 22.15
C GLU A 810 64.52 36.84 21.77
N VAL A 811 64.32 36.45 20.51
CA VAL A 811 62.99 36.01 20.04
C VAL A 811 62.55 34.72 20.75
N ARG A 812 63.47 33.79 21.03
CA ARG A 812 63.14 32.58 21.80
C ARG A 812 62.73 32.90 23.24
N GLN A 813 63.33 33.92 23.85
CA GLN A 813 62.91 34.39 25.17
C GLN A 813 61.49 34.99 25.13
N GLU A 814 61.19 35.82 24.14
CA GLU A 814 59.84 36.37 23.96
C GLU A 814 58.78 35.28 23.78
N LEU A 815 59.06 34.28 22.94
CA LEU A 815 58.16 33.16 22.69
C LEU A 815 57.92 32.31 23.94
N LEU A 816 58.97 32.02 24.72
CA LEU A 816 58.86 31.29 25.99
C LEU A 816 58.15 32.11 27.06
N ALA A 817 58.35 33.43 27.10
CA ALA A 817 57.65 34.32 28.02
C ALA A 817 56.14 34.33 27.73
N PHE A 818 55.75 34.41 26.46
CA PHE A 818 54.35 34.29 26.06
C PHE A 818 53.78 32.91 26.42
N ALA A 819 54.52 31.84 26.13
CA ALA A 819 54.11 30.49 26.49
C ALA A 819 53.91 30.33 28.01
N LEU A 820 54.85 30.83 28.83
CA LEU A 820 54.74 30.79 30.30
C LEU A 820 53.53 31.56 30.84
N THR A 821 53.16 32.65 30.18
CA THR A 821 52.02 33.48 30.58
C THR A 821 50.67 32.79 30.28
N HIS A 822 50.62 31.96 29.24
CA HIS A 822 49.37 31.39 28.73
C HIS A 822 49.26 29.86 28.80
N CYS A 823 50.31 29.16 29.22
CA CYS A 823 50.31 27.71 29.36
C CYS A 823 49.41 27.23 30.51
N PRO A 824 48.88 26.00 30.42
CA PRO A 824 48.19 25.37 31.54
C PRO A 824 49.16 25.07 32.70
N PRO A 825 48.67 24.96 33.96
CA PRO A 825 49.52 24.79 35.15
C PRO A 825 50.51 23.62 35.08
N ASP A 826 50.13 22.54 34.42
CA ASP A 826 50.93 21.32 34.28
C ASP A 826 52.22 21.54 33.46
N ASN A 827 52.24 22.55 32.60
CA ASN A 827 53.35 22.84 31.69
C ASN A 827 54.29 23.93 32.22
N ILE A 828 53.92 24.63 33.30
CA ILE A 828 54.72 25.73 33.88
C ILE A 828 56.11 25.23 34.28
N HIS A 829 56.20 24.09 34.96
CA HIS A 829 57.49 23.58 35.42
C HIS A 829 58.45 23.26 34.26
N ALA A 830 57.95 22.60 33.22
CA ALA A 830 58.74 22.26 32.04
C ALA A 830 59.18 23.52 31.25
N LEU A 831 58.29 24.49 31.10
CA LEU A 831 58.60 25.75 30.42
C LEU A 831 59.53 26.64 31.22
N LEU A 832 59.43 26.65 32.56
CA LEU A 832 60.36 27.36 33.43
C LEU A 832 61.76 26.74 33.36
N ALA A 833 61.85 25.41 33.30
CA ALA A 833 63.12 24.73 33.07
C ALA A 833 63.73 25.12 31.72
N ALA A 834 62.93 25.11 30.64
CA ALA A 834 63.38 25.53 29.31
C ALA A 834 63.79 27.02 29.26
N SER A 835 63.03 27.89 29.92
CA SER A 835 63.36 29.32 30.05
C SER A 835 64.64 29.54 30.86
N SER A 836 64.82 28.80 31.95
CA SER A 836 66.04 28.81 32.76
C SER A 836 67.27 28.32 31.98
N ASP A 837 67.12 27.26 31.18
CA ASP A 837 68.18 26.77 30.30
C ASP A 837 68.55 27.81 29.22
N LEU A 838 67.56 28.45 28.61
CA LEU A 838 67.78 29.53 27.64
C LEU A 838 68.43 30.75 28.30
N GLN A 839 67.99 31.13 29.50
CA GLN A 839 68.58 32.23 30.27
C GLN A 839 70.02 31.91 30.67
N THR A 840 70.31 30.67 31.03
CA THR A 840 71.67 30.19 31.28
C THR A 840 72.52 30.30 30.00
N GLN A 841 71.97 29.96 28.84
CA GLN A 841 72.66 30.11 27.55
C GLN A 841 72.97 31.58 27.24
N VAL A 842 72.02 32.49 27.47
CA VAL A 842 72.20 33.94 27.30
C VAL A 842 73.24 34.49 28.27
N LEU A 843 73.19 34.11 29.55
CA LEU A 843 74.16 34.52 30.56
C LEU A 843 75.55 33.96 30.28
N TYR A 844 75.68 32.71 29.83
CA TYR A 844 76.96 32.16 29.39
C TYR A 844 77.54 32.94 28.20
N GLN A 845 76.71 33.36 27.24
CA GLN A 845 77.16 34.22 26.15
C GLN A 845 77.62 35.59 26.66
N ALA A 846 76.87 36.19 27.60
CA ALA A 846 77.25 37.47 28.22
C ALA A 846 78.57 37.38 29.00
N VAL A 847 78.76 36.32 29.81
CA VAL A 847 80.01 36.06 30.54
C VAL A 847 81.17 35.86 29.57
N ASN A 848 80.99 35.05 28.53
CA ASN A 848 82.03 34.83 27.52
C ASN A 848 82.38 36.12 26.77
N TYR A 849 81.38 36.93 26.40
CA TYR A 849 81.59 38.23 25.76
C TYR A 849 82.35 39.21 26.66
N GLN A 850 82.07 39.23 27.97
CA GLN A 850 82.78 40.09 28.94
C GLN A 850 84.16 39.55 29.35
N MET A 851 84.46 38.26 29.14
CA MET A 851 85.77 37.63 29.41
C MET A 851 86.78 37.74 28.26
N GLU A 852 86.36 38.08 27.03
CA GLU A 852 87.31 38.25 25.93
C GLU A 852 88.15 39.53 26.12
N PRO A 853 89.50 39.46 26.09
CA PRO A 853 90.33 40.65 26.10
C PRO A 853 90.06 41.45 24.82
N ALA A 854 89.89 42.77 24.96
CA ALA A 854 89.75 43.67 23.82
C ALA A 854 90.96 43.49 22.88
N LYS A 855 90.77 42.74 21.79
CA LYS A 855 91.76 42.60 20.73
C LYS A 855 91.91 43.97 20.07
N THR A 856 92.98 44.67 20.41
CA THR A 856 93.60 45.66 19.53
C THR A 856 94.22 44.89 18.37
N ASP A 857 93.55 44.87 17.21
CA ASP A 857 94.25 45.04 15.94
C ASP A 857 93.28 45.34 14.78
N THR A 858 93.40 46.58 14.32
CA THR A 858 93.54 47.00 12.92
C THR A 858 92.71 46.31 11.83
N GLY A 859 91.79 47.07 11.24
CA GLY A 859 91.57 47.05 9.79
C GLY A 859 90.12 46.98 9.30
N ARG A 860 89.59 48.14 8.84
CA ARG A 860 88.43 48.36 7.95
C ARG A 860 87.04 48.00 8.50
N GLU A 861 85.97 48.75 8.29
CA GLU A 861 85.72 50.04 7.63
C GLU A 861 84.42 50.61 8.25
N VAL A 862 84.34 51.93 8.33
CA VAL A 862 83.27 52.69 9.00
C VAL A 862 81.97 52.68 8.18
N THR A 863 80.85 52.38 8.83
CA THR A 863 79.57 53.08 8.55
C THR A 863 78.90 53.52 9.84
N LYS A 864 79.09 54.81 10.12
CA LYS A 864 78.45 55.73 11.08
C LYS A 864 77.20 55.25 11.83
N ALA A 865 77.35 55.16 13.15
CA ALA A 865 76.51 55.89 14.10
C ALA A 865 77.33 56.16 15.39
N ASP A 866 78.34 57.04 15.26
CA ASP A 866 79.08 57.63 16.39
C ASP A 866 78.36 58.93 16.82
N TYR A 867 77.78 58.96 18.02
CA TYR A 867 77.67 60.16 18.86
C TYR A 867 77.59 59.72 20.33
N LEU A 868 78.40 60.37 21.18
CA LEU A 868 78.60 60.16 22.64
C LEU A 868 79.76 59.22 23.03
N LYS A 869 81.00 59.64 22.74
CA LYS A 869 82.16 59.36 23.59
C LYS A 869 82.71 60.69 24.11
N GLN A 870 82.20 61.13 25.26
CA GLN A 870 82.89 62.12 26.10
C GLN A 870 82.32 62.10 27.52
N ALA A 871 83.22 62.24 28.49
CA ALA A 871 83.05 62.26 29.96
C ALA A 871 82.87 60.89 30.62
N GLY A 872 83.59 60.53 31.70
CA GLY A 872 84.67 61.19 32.41
C GLY A 872 85.24 60.22 33.46
N THR A 873 86.57 60.16 33.57
CA THR A 873 87.36 59.98 34.81
C THR A 873 86.89 59.02 35.92
N ALA A 874 86.24 57.90 35.59
CA ALA A 874 86.04 56.74 36.49
C ALA A 874 86.60 55.42 35.93
N GLY A 875 86.81 55.32 34.60
CA GLY A 875 87.30 54.12 33.92
C GLY A 875 88.77 53.76 34.19
N ASP A 876 89.63 54.74 34.50
CA ASP A 876 91.07 54.50 34.72
C ASP A 876 91.41 53.96 36.12
N LEU A 877 90.48 54.04 37.08
CA LEU A 877 90.62 53.44 38.41
C LEU A 877 90.03 52.02 38.46
N LEU A 878 88.98 51.76 37.67
CA LEU A 878 88.32 50.45 37.54
C LEU A 878 89.09 49.47 36.65
N HIS A 879 89.74 49.92 35.57
CA HIS A 879 90.65 49.05 34.81
C HIS A 879 91.76 48.46 35.68
N ARG A 880 92.18 49.13 36.77
CA ARG A 880 93.27 48.67 37.65
C ARG A 880 92.84 47.64 38.68
N THR A 881 91.55 47.61 39.06
CA THR A 881 90.95 46.62 39.97
C THR A 881 90.46 45.40 39.20
N THR A 882 89.75 45.59 38.08
CA THR A 882 89.28 44.49 37.24
C THR A 882 90.42 43.83 36.47
N ALA A 883 91.48 44.56 36.05
CA ALA A 883 92.64 43.92 35.42
C ALA A 883 93.41 43.02 36.37
N LYS A 884 93.45 43.29 37.69
CA LYS A 884 94.11 42.42 38.67
C LYS A 884 93.32 41.14 38.94
N THR A 885 91.99 41.25 39.03
CA THR A 885 91.10 40.08 39.10
C THR A 885 91.13 39.28 37.79
N MET A 886 91.21 39.96 36.64
CA MET A 886 91.35 39.35 35.32
C MET A 886 92.77 38.76 35.11
N GLU A 887 93.83 39.32 35.68
CA GLU A 887 95.20 38.79 35.65
C GLU A 887 95.32 37.48 36.45
N VAL A 888 94.61 37.36 37.58
CA VAL A 888 94.48 36.11 38.36
C VAL A 888 93.65 35.04 37.63
N LEU A 889 92.60 35.44 36.90
CA LEU A 889 91.75 34.51 36.16
C LEU A 889 92.32 34.12 34.78
N THR A 890 93.09 35.01 34.13
CA THR A 890 93.75 34.71 32.83
C THR A 890 95.01 33.86 33.00
N THR A 891 95.72 33.97 34.13
CA THR A 891 96.87 33.09 34.44
C THR A 891 96.46 31.62 34.69
N THR A 892 95.18 31.33 34.92
CA THR A 892 94.69 29.97 35.22
C THR A 892 94.08 29.22 34.02
N GLY A 893 93.84 29.86 32.88
CA GLY A 893 93.46 29.17 31.64
C GLY A 893 92.18 28.31 31.72
N LEU A 894 91.20 28.72 32.53
CA LEU A 894 90.01 27.92 32.82
C LEU A 894 88.81 28.32 31.94
N THR A 895 88.12 27.31 31.40
CA THR A 895 86.80 27.45 30.74
C THR A 895 85.75 28.04 31.69
N THR A 896 84.67 28.67 31.18
CA THR A 896 83.58 29.31 31.95
C THR A 896 83.00 28.39 33.04
N LYS A 897 82.91 27.08 32.78
CA LYS A 897 82.49 26.06 33.75
C LYS A 897 83.47 25.92 34.93
N ALA A 898 84.76 26.04 34.66
CA ALA A 898 85.80 26.00 35.68
C ALA A 898 85.94 27.31 36.45
N VAL A 899 85.59 28.48 35.86
CA VAL A 899 85.44 29.74 36.60
C VAL A 899 84.34 29.61 37.67
N LEU A 900 83.17 29.07 37.32
CA LEU A 900 82.10 28.82 38.30
C LEU A 900 82.52 27.81 39.39
N THR A 901 83.42 26.86 39.06
CA THR A 901 83.96 25.90 40.03
C THR A 901 85.00 26.56 40.96
N ALA A 902 85.82 27.48 40.46
CA ALA A 902 86.78 28.24 41.28
C ALA A 902 86.07 29.23 42.22
N VAL A 903 84.98 29.85 41.75
CA VAL A 903 84.10 30.72 42.54
C VAL A 903 83.31 29.91 43.60
N SER A 904 83.34 28.58 43.55
CA SER A 904 82.75 27.71 44.60
C SER A 904 83.70 27.46 45.80
N ASP A 905 84.86 28.10 45.87
CA ASP A 905 85.73 28.08 47.06
C ASP A 905 85.36 29.23 48.03
N HIS A 906 85.00 28.87 49.27
CA HIS A 906 84.70 29.84 50.34
C HIS A 906 85.90 30.77 50.64
N ARG A 907 87.13 30.30 50.43
CA ARG A 907 88.33 31.12 50.63
C ARG A 907 88.43 32.23 49.59
N TRP A 908 88.05 31.93 48.34
CA TRP A 908 88.07 32.89 47.25
C TRP A 908 87.19 34.09 47.56
N TRP A 909 85.95 33.88 48.02
CA TRP A 909 85.06 34.98 48.39
C TRP A 909 85.57 35.80 49.57
N LYS A 910 86.12 35.15 50.59
CA LYS A 910 86.68 35.82 51.77
C LYS A 910 87.85 36.75 51.41
N GLU A 911 88.69 36.33 50.47
CA GLU A 911 89.83 37.12 49.96
C GLU A 911 89.40 38.12 48.87
N SER A 912 88.34 37.82 48.12
CA SER A 912 87.85 38.62 47.00
C SER A 912 86.92 39.75 47.42
N LEU A 913 86.32 39.69 48.62
CA LEU A 913 85.52 40.78 49.21
C LEU A 913 86.28 42.11 49.35
N SER A 914 87.59 42.06 49.59
CA SER A 914 88.41 43.29 49.59
C SER A 914 88.60 43.90 48.20
N TYR A 915 88.43 43.10 47.13
CA TYR A 915 88.60 43.51 45.74
C TYR A 915 87.27 43.80 45.03
N LEU A 916 86.15 43.32 45.60
CA LEU A 916 84.78 43.62 45.19
C LEU A 916 84.21 44.86 45.91
N HIS A 917 84.98 45.49 46.82
CA HIS A 917 84.63 46.76 47.42
C HIS A 917 84.58 47.88 46.36
N PRO A 918 83.46 48.64 46.26
CA PRO A 918 83.50 49.97 45.67
C PRO A 918 84.22 50.90 46.66
N LEU A 919 85.54 51.07 46.51
CA LEU A 919 86.27 52.10 47.25
C LEU A 919 85.77 53.47 46.79
N GLN A 920 85.07 54.20 47.67
CA GLN A 920 84.63 55.57 47.48
C GLN A 920 85.80 56.46 47.02
N GLY A 921 85.71 56.98 45.80
CA GLY A 921 86.65 57.99 45.29
C GLY A 921 86.42 59.33 45.98
N HIS A 922 87.23 59.64 47.00
CA HIS A 922 87.54 61.01 47.41
C HIS A 922 88.24 61.73 46.25
N GLY A 923 87.47 62.51 45.47
CA GLY A 923 87.98 63.54 44.57
C GLY A 923 87.76 64.91 45.19
N VAL A 924 88.79 65.44 45.85
CA VAL A 924 88.80 66.75 46.52
C VAL A 924 88.67 67.86 45.48
N GLY A 925 87.59 68.65 45.55
CA GLY A 925 87.54 69.99 44.94
C GLY A 925 86.17 70.48 44.50
N ALA A 926 85.34 70.95 45.45
CA ALA A 926 84.55 72.21 45.38
C ALA A 926 83.30 72.15 46.29
N THR A 927 83.42 72.83 47.44
CA THR A 927 82.37 73.43 48.28
C THR A 927 81.27 72.56 48.89
N ASP A 928 81.48 72.23 50.17
CA ASP A 928 80.51 72.20 51.28
C ASP A 928 79.11 71.65 51.03
N GLN A 929 78.95 70.34 51.25
CA GLN A 929 77.83 69.77 52.02
C GLN A 929 78.23 68.38 52.53
N GLU A 930 78.32 68.23 53.85
CA GLU A 930 78.37 66.93 54.54
C GLU A 930 77.06 66.17 54.26
N GLY A 931 77.05 65.33 53.22
CA GLY A 931 75.97 64.40 52.92
C GLY A 931 76.17 63.08 53.65
N VAL A 932 75.81 63.06 54.92
CA VAL A 932 75.60 61.85 55.74
C VAL A 932 74.60 60.93 55.00
N PHE A 933 74.80 59.61 55.01
CA PHE A 933 73.85 58.61 54.52
C PHE A 933 72.40 58.97 54.94
N GLU A 934 71.57 59.44 54.01
CA GLU A 934 70.31 60.14 54.36
C GLU A 934 69.24 59.24 55.01
N ASN A 935 69.34 57.90 54.89
CA ASN A 935 68.52 56.95 55.66
C ASN A 935 69.35 55.95 56.48
N SER A 936 70.57 56.32 56.90
CA SER A 936 71.41 55.43 57.73
C SER A 936 70.78 55.06 59.07
N ASN A 937 69.97 55.95 59.66
CA ASN A 937 69.24 55.69 60.90
C ASN A 937 67.98 54.81 60.70
N LEU A 938 67.63 54.45 59.45
CA LEU A 938 66.48 53.63 59.09
C LEU A 938 65.16 54.17 59.65
N GLU A 939 64.91 55.46 59.43
CA GLU A 939 63.69 56.16 59.89
C GLU A 939 62.50 55.91 58.94
N HIS A 940 62.79 55.70 57.64
CA HIS A 940 61.81 55.39 56.60
C HIS A 940 62.14 54.04 55.91
N GLN A 941 61.12 53.35 55.39
CA GLN A 941 61.31 52.08 54.67
C GLN A 941 61.90 52.35 53.27
N GLY A 942 63.12 51.88 53.02
CA GLY A 942 63.74 51.93 51.69
C GLY A 942 63.05 50.99 50.70
N CYS A 943 62.69 51.48 49.52
CA CYS A 943 62.13 50.65 48.44
C CYS A 943 62.53 51.10 47.04
N SER A 944 62.49 50.17 46.08
CA SER A 944 62.61 50.49 44.65
C SER A 944 61.57 51.54 44.21
N PRO A 945 61.93 52.50 43.33
CA PRO A 945 61.01 53.49 42.77
C PRO A 945 59.73 52.88 42.18
N PHE A 946 59.82 51.66 41.63
CA PHE A 946 58.66 50.95 41.06
C PHE A 946 57.56 50.66 42.09
N TYR A 947 57.93 50.44 43.36
CA TYR A 947 56.98 50.11 44.44
C TYR A 947 56.64 51.30 45.33
N GLN A 948 57.08 52.52 44.98
CA GLN A 948 56.90 53.73 45.79
C GLN A 948 55.43 53.98 46.17
N GLU A 949 54.48 53.70 45.27
CA GLU A 949 53.05 53.91 45.53
C GLU A 949 52.42 52.88 46.48
N LEU A 950 53.10 51.76 46.75
CA LEU A 950 52.59 50.68 47.62
C LEU A 950 52.96 50.87 49.09
N ILE A 951 53.95 51.72 49.38
CA ILE A 951 54.49 51.92 50.72
C ILE A 951 54.17 53.35 51.16
N GLU A 952 53.83 53.51 52.43
CA GLU A 952 53.54 54.82 52.99
C GLU A 952 54.81 55.47 53.53
N ASP A 953 55.05 56.70 53.07
CA ASP A 953 56.22 57.51 53.42
C ASP A 953 57.57 56.76 53.20
N PRO A 954 57.79 56.19 52.00
CA PRO A 954 58.99 55.41 51.73
C PRO A 954 60.21 56.31 51.50
N TYR A 955 61.38 55.76 51.80
CA TYR A 955 62.64 56.29 51.31
C TYR A 955 62.92 55.72 49.92
N VAL A 956 63.08 56.58 48.91
CA VAL A 956 63.44 56.19 47.55
C VAL A 956 64.81 56.76 47.22
N ASP A 957 65.78 55.89 46.96
CA ASP A 957 67.11 56.31 46.53
C ASP A 957 67.08 56.76 45.06
N GLN A 958 67.35 58.04 44.82
CA GLN A 958 67.35 58.64 43.48
C GLN A 958 68.42 58.02 42.56
N SER A 959 69.45 57.35 43.10
CA SER A 959 70.45 56.65 42.30
C SER A 959 69.97 55.33 41.69
N GLN A 960 68.80 54.83 42.09
CA GLN A 960 68.18 53.61 41.55
C GLN A 960 67.03 53.87 40.56
N ASP A 961 66.78 55.13 40.19
CA ASP A 961 65.73 55.48 39.23
C ASP A 961 66.20 55.24 37.79
N VAL A 962 66.00 54.00 37.31
CA VAL A 962 66.29 53.59 35.91
C VAL A 962 65.13 53.96 34.97
N TYR A 963 63.94 54.25 35.50
CA TYR A 963 62.72 54.44 34.70
C TYR A 963 62.58 55.86 34.17
N SER A 964 63.16 56.86 34.85
CA SER A 964 63.17 58.25 34.37
C SER A 964 64.26 58.56 33.32
N SER A 965 65.33 57.77 33.22
CA SER A 965 66.41 57.93 32.23
C SER A 965 66.51 56.75 31.24
N TYR A 966 65.65 56.76 30.22
CA TYR A 966 65.47 55.72 29.18
C TYR A 966 66.63 55.55 28.16
N LYS A 967 67.90 55.76 28.54
CA LYS A 967 68.99 55.69 27.55
C LYS A 967 70.19 54.81 27.83
N GLU A 968 70.35 54.27 29.04
CA GLU A 968 71.38 53.27 29.29
C GLU A 968 70.82 52.22 30.23
N THR A 969 70.58 51.00 29.72
CA THR A 969 70.47 49.83 30.59
C THR A 969 71.76 49.81 31.41
N PRO A 970 71.70 49.85 32.76
CA PRO A 970 72.89 49.75 33.58
C PRO A 970 73.64 48.50 33.12
N GLN A 971 74.90 48.65 32.66
CA GLN A 971 75.71 47.50 32.30
C GLN A 971 75.78 46.61 33.54
N GLU A 972 75.18 45.41 33.46
CA GLU A 972 75.22 44.46 34.55
C GLU A 972 76.69 44.22 34.92
N ILE A 973 77.04 44.57 36.15
CA ILE A 973 78.40 44.50 36.63
C ILE A 973 78.81 43.02 36.56
N PHE A 974 79.99 42.71 36.05
CA PHE A 974 80.47 41.32 35.89
C PHE A 974 80.29 40.46 37.15
N ALA A 975 80.40 41.06 38.33
CA ALA A 975 80.14 40.42 39.62
C ALA A 975 78.67 40.01 39.83
N GLU A 976 77.71 40.82 39.38
CA GLU A 976 76.28 40.51 39.42
C GLU A 976 75.92 39.43 38.39
N VAL A 977 76.50 39.50 37.19
CA VAL A 977 76.36 38.45 36.16
C VAL A 977 76.89 37.11 36.69
N LEU A 978 78.05 37.10 37.37
CA LEU A 978 78.61 35.91 38.00
C LEU A 978 77.74 35.38 39.16
N LEU A 979 77.22 36.27 40.02
CA LEU A 979 76.35 35.91 41.13
C LEU A 979 75.04 35.28 40.62
N ARG A 980 74.40 35.89 39.61
CA ARG A 980 73.19 35.38 38.97
C ARG A 980 73.44 34.04 38.28
N THR A 981 74.55 33.92 37.54
CA THR A 981 74.93 32.66 36.88
C THR A 981 75.17 31.55 37.90
N GLY A 982 75.85 31.85 39.01
CA GLY A 982 76.09 30.91 40.10
C GLY A 982 74.81 30.47 40.82
N LYS A 983 73.90 31.42 41.11
CA LYS A 983 72.61 31.13 41.76
C LYS A 983 71.63 30.39 40.85
N LEU A 984 71.64 30.66 39.54
CA LEU A 984 70.91 29.87 38.53
C LEU A 984 71.44 28.44 38.41
N ALA A 985 72.77 28.26 38.46
CA ALA A 985 73.37 26.92 38.48
C ALA A 985 73.01 26.15 39.76
N GLU A 986 73.00 26.81 40.94
CA GLU A 986 72.51 26.24 42.19
C GLU A 986 71.04 25.82 42.09
N ALA A 987 70.18 26.69 41.55
CA ALA A 987 68.75 26.39 41.33
C ALA A 987 68.55 25.18 40.41
N LYS A 988 69.37 25.02 39.36
CA LYS A 988 69.34 23.85 38.46
C LYS A 988 69.67 22.53 39.16
N THR A 989 70.38 22.59 40.29
CA THR A 989 70.66 21.42 41.14
C THR A 989 69.66 21.26 42.29
N GLU A 990 68.60 22.07 42.33
CA GLU A 990 67.62 22.11 43.44
C GLU A 990 68.30 22.35 44.80
N GLY A 991 69.38 23.13 44.83
CA GLY A 991 70.15 23.42 46.04
C GLY A 991 71.04 22.26 46.54
N LYS A 992 71.22 21.19 45.76
CA LYS A 992 72.16 20.09 46.11
C LYS A 992 73.61 20.55 46.11
N THR A 993 73.98 21.51 45.26
CA THR A 993 75.29 22.15 45.26
C THR A 993 75.13 23.62 45.64
N LEU A 994 75.47 23.96 46.88
CA LEU A 994 75.38 25.32 47.40
C LEU A 994 76.44 26.22 46.76
N PHE A 995 76.03 27.40 46.30
CA PHE A 995 76.97 28.42 45.85
C PHE A 995 77.43 29.26 47.06
N PRO A 996 78.73 29.30 47.40
CA PRO A 996 79.24 29.87 48.65
C PRO A 996 79.30 31.41 48.60
N ALA A 997 78.14 32.06 48.50
CA ALA A 997 78.02 33.51 48.41
C ALA A 997 77.67 34.18 49.76
N THR A 998 77.72 33.47 50.89
CA THR A 998 77.25 33.94 52.20
C THR A 998 77.75 35.34 52.56
N GLU A 999 79.06 35.57 52.49
CA GLU A 999 79.66 36.85 52.89
C GLU A 999 79.30 37.99 51.91
N VAL A 1000 79.20 37.70 50.61
CA VAL A 1000 78.77 38.69 49.60
C VAL A 1000 77.28 39.00 49.73
N LEU A 1001 76.43 38.00 49.97
CA LEU A 1001 75.01 38.20 50.22
C LEU A 1001 74.76 38.99 51.51
N LEU A 1002 75.53 38.74 52.57
CA LEU A 1002 75.45 39.53 53.81
C LEU A 1002 75.88 40.98 53.57
N GLN A 1003 76.91 41.20 52.77
CA GLN A 1003 77.36 42.56 52.43
C GLN A 1003 76.34 43.28 51.53
N LEU A 1004 75.85 42.62 50.47
CA LEU A 1004 74.81 43.17 49.59
C LEU A 1004 73.52 43.44 50.35
N ALA A 1005 73.13 42.55 51.27
CA ALA A 1005 71.99 42.77 52.16
C ALA A 1005 72.20 43.99 53.04
N SER A 1006 73.39 44.15 53.64
CA SER A 1006 73.75 45.30 54.46
C SER A 1006 73.73 46.62 53.67
N ASP A 1007 74.24 46.59 52.44
CA ASP A 1007 74.33 47.77 51.58
C ASP A 1007 72.97 48.15 50.97
N ALA A 1008 72.11 47.16 50.73
CA ALA A 1008 70.74 47.36 50.26
C ALA A 1008 69.81 47.79 51.39
N PHE A 1009 70.08 47.40 52.64
CA PHE A 1009 69.20 47.61 53.79
C PHE A 1009 68.60 49.03 53.93
N PRO A 1010 69.38 50.12 53.86
CA PRO A 1010 68.83 51.48 53.96
C PRO A 1010 68.15 52.00 52.69
N ARG A 1011 68.32 51.32 51.55
CA ARG A 1011 67.89 51.77 50.22
C ARG A 1011 66.71 50.98 49.66
N ASP A 1012 66.75 49.66 49.77
CA ASP A 1012 65.70 48.73 49.35
C ASP A 1012 65.67 47.53 50.31
N MET A 1013 64.74 47.58 51.26
CA MET A 1013 64.58 46.53 52.27
C MET A 1013 64.09 45.20 51.67
N MET A 1014 63.37 45.23 50.54
CA MET A 1014 62.89 44.02 49.88
C MET A 1014 64.03 43.32 49.14
N LEU A 1015 64.87 44.10 48.46
CA LEU A 1015 66.09 43.59 47.85
C LEU A 1015 67.05 43.05 48.93
N ALA A 1016 67.22 43.76 50.04
CA ALA A 1016 67.99 43.28 51.18
C ALA A 1016 67.44 41.97 51.73
N LEU A 1017 66.12 41.86 51.91
CA LEU A 1017 65.46 40.64 52.32
C LEU A 1017 65.70 39.49 51.32
N SER A 1018 65.67 39.76 50.02
CA SER A 1018 65.93 38.75 48.99
C SER A 1018 67.35 38.17 49.11
N TYR A 1019 68.35 39.02 49.38
CA TYR A 1019 69.73 38.56 49.61
C TYR A 1019 69.86 37.76 50.90
N LEU A 1020 69.17 38.17 51.98
CA LEU A 1020 69.12 37.40 53.22
C LEU A 1020 68.45 36.04 53.04
N LEU A 1021 67.35 35.98 52.29
CA LEU A 1021 66.65 34.72 51.99
C LEU A 1021 67.49 33.78 51.11
N ALA A 1022 68.38 34.33 50.28
CA ALA A 1022 69.32 33.58 49.46
C ALA A 1022 70.54 33.02 50.23
N LEU A 1023 70.65 33.31 51.54
CA LEU A 1023 71.73 32.80 52.39
C LEU A 1023 71.62 31.28 52.57
N PRO A 1024 72.74 30.53 52.46
CA PRO A 1024 72.72 29.08 52.65
C PRO A 1024 72.48 28.67 54.11
N GLN A 1025 72.83 29.52 55.08
CA GLN A 1025 72.52 29.29 56.49
C GLN A 1025 71.65 30.43 57.05
N VAL A 1026 70.49 30.03 57.57
CA VAL A 1026 69.46 30.97 58.08
C VAL A 1026 70.00 31.91 59.16
N LEU A 1027 70.81 31.38 60.08
CA LEU A 1027 71.30 32.12 61.25
C LEU A 1027 72.42 33.11 60.91
N ASP A 1028 73.05 33.00 59.73
CA ASP A 1028 74.08 33.97 59.31
C ASP A 1028 73.50 35.38 59.14
N ALA A 1029 72.19 35.50 58.88
CA ALA A 1029 71.51 36.79 58.81
C ALA A 1029 71.63 37.62 60.10
N ASN A 1030 71.86 37.00 61.27
CA ASN A 1030 72.15 37.73 62.52
C ASN A 1030 73.35 38.65 62.36
N LYS A 1031 74.39 38.23 61.63
CA LYS A 1031 75.58 39.06 61.39
C LYS A 1031 75.24 40.34 60.62
N CYS A 1032 74.19 40.31 59.80
CA CYS A 1032 73.70 41.51 59.11
C CYS A 1032 72.89 42.37 60.09
N PHE A 1033 71.87 41.80 60.76
CA PHE A 1033 70.99 42.55 61.66
C PHE A 1033 71.72 43.15 62.87
N GLU A 1034 72.75 42.50 63.40
CA GLU A 1034 73.60 43.03 64.49
C GLU A 1034 74.42 44.25 64.08
N LYS A 1035 74.75 44.38 62.78
CA LYS A 1035 75.52 45.53 62.24
C LYS A 1035 74.64 46.73 61.88
N GLN A 1036 73.33 46.53 61.73
CA GLN A 1036 72.39 47.60 61.36
C GLN A 1036 72.01 48.46 62.57
N CYS A 1037 71.56 49.69 62.29
CA CYS A 1037 71.00 50.57 63.32
C CYS A 1037 69.77 49.94 63.99
N HIS A 1038 69.67 50.04 65.31
CA HIS A 1038 68.58 49.48 66.10
C HIS A 1038 67.26 50.28 65.93
N SER A 1039 66.65 50.21 64.75
CA SER A 1039 65.35 50.83 64.43
C SER A 1039 64.20 49.83 64.46
N ALA A 1040 62.96 50.31 64.58
CA ALA A 1040 61.77 49.46 64.51
C ALA A 1040 61.69 48.67 63.19
N LEU A 1041 62.09 49.29 62.08
CA LEU A 1041 62.12 48.65 60.75
C LEU A 1041 63.16 47.51 60.69
N SER A 1042 64.34 47.70 61.28
CA SER A 1042 65.37 46.64 61.33
C SER A 1042 64.89 45.40 62.11
N LEU A 1043 64.18 45.62 63.23
CA LEU A 1043 63.63 44.56 64.07
C LEU A 1043 62.43 43.88 63.42
N GLN A 1044 61.55 44.64 62.75
CA GLN A 1044 60.42 44.10 62.00
C GLN A 1044 60.91 43.23 60.83
N LEU A 1045 61.91 43.67 60.08
CA LEU A 1045 62.46 42.89 58.98
C LEU A 1045 63.18 41.62 59.47
N ALA A 1046 63.88 41.69 60.61
CA ALA A 1046 64.47 40.52 61.25
C ALA A 1046 63.40 39.51 61.71
N ALA A 1047 62.34 39.99 62.38
CA ALA A 1047 61.21 39.16 62.79
C ALA A 1047 60.50 38.53 61.57
N TYR A 1048 60.34 39.30 60.49
CA TYR A 1048 59.74 38.83 59.25
C TYR A 1048 60.61 37.77 58.55
N TYR A 1049 61.92 38.00 58.43
CA TYR A 1049 62.86 37.03 57.88
C TYR A 1049 62.84 35.71 58.67
N TYR A 1050 62.92 35.76 60.01
CA TYR A 1050 62.94 34.54 60.82
C TYR A 1050 61.60 33.82 60.84
N SER A 1051 60.47 34.55 60.81
CA SER A 1051 59.14 33.92 60.67
C SER A 1051 58.98 33.22 59.32
N LEU A 1052 59.43 33.82 58.22
CA LEU A 1052 59.49 33.18 56.90
C LEU A 1052 60.35 31.91 56.91
N GLN A 1053 61.52 31.96 57.54
CA GLN A 1053 62.43 30.80 57.61
C GLN A 1053 61.89 29.68 58.51
N ILE A 1054 61.20 30.02 59.61
CA ILE A 1054 60.48 29.07 60.45
C ILE A 1054 59.33 28.44 59.65
N TYR A 1055 58.54 29.25 58.94
CA TYR A 1055 57.45 28.77 58.09
C TYR A 1055 57.96 27.81 57.01
N SER A 1056 59.03 28.19 56.31
CA SER A 1056 59.70 27.38 55.28
C SER A 1056 60.28 26.07 55.84
N ARG A 1057 60.86 26.07 57.05
CA ARG A 1057 61.40 24.84 57.66
C ARG A 1057 60.36 23.92 58.25
N LEU A 1058 59.32 24.47 58.87
CA LEU A 1058 58.26 23.67 59.46
C LEU A 1058 57.40 22.99 58.39
N MET A 1059 57.42 23.51 57.15
CA MET A 1059 56.58 23.05 56.04
C MET A 1059 55.21 22.60 56.55
N PRO A 1060 54.49 23.47 57.30
CA PRO A 1060 53.30 23.04 58.03
C PRO A 1060 52.33 22.41 57.03
N CYS A 1061 52.07 21.12 57.22
CA CYS A 1061 51.16 20.33 56.39
C CYS A 1061 49.74 20.89 56.57
N PHE A 1062 49.36 21.89 55.79
CA PHE A 1062 47.99 22.38 55.72
C PHE A 1062 47.13 21.32 55.02
N LYS A 1063 46.76 20.26 55.75
CA LYS A 1063 45.70 19.35 55.32
C LYS A 1063 44.32 19.79 55.82
N ASP A 1064 44.26 20.67 56.81
CA ASP A 1064 43.02 21.33 57.22
C ASP A 1064 43.29 22.72 57.82
N LYS A 1065 42.44 23.69 57.46
CA LYS A 1065 42.40 25.03 58.07
C LYS A 1065 41.91 24.92 59.52
N SER A 1066 42.79 24.70 60.51
CA SER A 1066 42.38 24.85 61.93
C SER A 1066 43.51 24.73 62.96
N HIS A 1067 44.45 25.69 62.99
CA HIS A 1067 45.11 26.01 64.27
C HIS A 1067 45.41 27.50 64.36
N THR A 1068 44.84 28.16 65.37
CA THR A 1068 44.85 29.61 65.61
C THR A 1068 46.25 30.21 65.73
N LEU A 1069 47.22 29.39 66.15
CA LEU A 1069 48.62 29.79 66.32
C LEU A 1069 49.32 30.07 64.97
N TYR A 1070 48.95 29.36 63.89
CA TYR A 1070 49.50 29.57 62.54
C TYR A 1070 48.68 30.56 61.70
N GLN A 1071 47.37 30.67 61.95
CA GLN A 1071 46.57 31.79 61.43
C GLN A 1071 47.10 33.13 61.93
N ARG A 1072 47.44 33.26 63.22
CA ARG A 1072 48.09 34.47 63.73
C ARG A 1072 49.49 34.70 63.18
N LEU A 1073 50.23 33.69 62.71
CA LEU A 1073 51.54 33.89 62.07
C LEU A 1073 51.41 34.34 60.61
N VAL A 1074 50.44 33.81 59.85
CA VAL A 1074 50.13 34.29 58.49
C VAL A 1074 49.48 35.68 58.57
N ASP A 1075 48.59 35.92 59.53
CA ASP A 1075 48.02 37.23 59.79
C ASP A 1075 49.07 38.19 60.36
N VAL A 1076 50.12 37.75 61.07
CA VAL A 1076 51.26 38.64 61.44
C VAL A 1076 52.17 38.87 60.23
N CYS A 1077 52.40 37.89 59.35
CA CYS A 1077 53.17 38.11 58.12
C CYS A 1077 52.42 38.99 57.11
N PHE A 1078 51.08 38.89 57.03
CA PHE A 1078 50.23 39.77 56.21
C PHE A 1078 49.87 41.09 56.92
N CYS A 1079 49.79 41.15 58.25
CA CYS A 1079 49.67 42.41 58.99
C CYS A 1079 51.01 43.12 59.14
N VAL A 1080 52.17 42.50 58.89
CA VAL A 1080 53.44 43.24 58.76
C VAL A 1080 53.67 43.67 57.30
N LEU A 1081 53.20 42.91 56.31
CA LEU A 1081 53.10 43.37 54.92
C LEU A 1081 51.89 44.26 54.61
N GLY A 1082 50.98 44.46 55.58
CA GLY A 1082 49.72 45.17 55.40
C GLY A 1082 49.29 46.07 56.58
N CYS A 1083 50.08 46.17 57.65
CA CYS A 1083 49.86 47.12 58.74
C CYS A 1083 51.14 47.84 59.15
N VAL A 1084 51.65 48.68 58.25
CA VAL A 1084 51.82 50.10 58.62
C VAL A 1084 50.61 50.87 58.07
N LYS A 1085 49.41 50.47 58.52
CA LYS A 1085 48.27 51.36 58.67
C LYS A 1085 47.18 50.71 59.52
N LEU A 1086 46.65 51.53 60.41
CA LEU A 1086 45.42 51.39 61.22
C LEU A 1086 45.55 50.68 62.58
N SER A 1087 46.00 51.54 63.49
CA SER A 1087 45.63 51.67 64.89
C SER A 1087 44.23 51.18 65.32
N ALA A 1088 44.22 50.72 66.57
CA ALA A 1088 43.17 50.84 67.58
C ALA A 1088 41.92 49.95 67.44
N SER A 1089 41.63 49.31 68.59
CA SER A 1089 40.50 48.42 68.90
C SER A 1089 40.73 46.94 68.56
N VAL A 1090 40.32 46.08 69.49
CA VAL A 1090 40.40 44.61 69.46
C VAL A 1090 41.70 43.99 69.95
N SER A 1091 42.06 44.28 71.20
CA SER A 1091 42.34 43.20 72.18
C SER A 1091 42.43 43.76 73.59
N HIS A 1092 41.31 44.33 74.05
CA HIS A 1092 41.01 44.54 75.47
C HIS A 1092 40.52 43.23 76.13
N SER A 1093 40.94 42.06 75.62
CA SER A 1093 40.41 40.74 76.01
C SER A 1093 41.47 39.63 76.13
N LEU A 1094 42.76 39.97 76.28
CA LEU A 1094 43.83 39.01 76.58
C LEU A 1094 44.79 39.46 77.70
N LEU A 1095 44.33 40.38 78.56
CA LEU A 1095 45.01 40.81 79.80
C LEU A 1095 44.02 40.91 80.98
N GLU A 1096 43.09 39.95 81.07
CA GLU A 1096 42.42 39.58 82.33
C GLU A 1096 42.72 38.10 82.66
N GLU A 1097 43.99 37.73 82.58
CA GLU A 1097 44.69 37.04 83.66
C GLU A 1097 45.96 37.86 83.83
N GLN A 1098 45.82 38.92 84.65
CA GLN A 1098 46.68 40.11 84.73
C GLN A 1098 48.10 39.84 85.21
#